data_AF-A0A929D9B3-F1
#
_entry.id   AF-A0A929D9B3-F1
#
_cell.length_a   1.000
_cell.length_b   1.000
_cell.length_c   1.000
_cell.angle_alpha   90.00
_cell.angle_beta   90.00
_cell.angle_gamma   90.00
#
_symmetry.space_group_name_H-M   'P 1'
#
loop_
_entity.id
_entity.type
_entity.pdbx_description
1 polymer ?
#
loop_
_entity_poly.entity_id
_entity_poly.type
_entity_poly.pdbx_seq_one_letter_code
_entity_poly.pdbx_strand_id
1 'polypeptide(L)'
;MKRNSLKGIALLAAVTLLIGAIPTNAMIPAQEGGIIIDGVKEAAWGDPLASDPAGDMSQPNLDLQGLYVVEDADNVYIGFDTTASTWGMAYGIYLDTDQVNGSGATSDPWGRAVTAVSAHLPEHTLYVWHYDDGLENVQLNHWDGSGWSYNSLISQGGEQGYGPADDWIEYRVPKAALGNPTSIALEVFTTGGDGHAQDSVPSDPNVAYSDPDWGTDVTTLSAFALFPPPAWYARGGFNGWGTTDPMYDDGTHGDATAGDGVYTALVTIATADRYGFKVASEDWSVSYPESGDSWLDTTVADEAVTITFDTNVYDDGWLPETNVIGVSTEPGTWTAVGDWQGWNPADPATAMTALGGGQYQFTTSIASPGSYQYKAVKTTTWDAIGADGRSVNANTASFETIEAGQSVTFTVDALAGRVNVEVEFIPPIPDHDDNVWWDGLGHDSRDDLYRVPWGAVTTGTPVMLRFRTFQGDVTGVTLRVWSTAAEAQTLYPMELVATTDDPPYGYDYWQATIPAQDEPTILWYRFIVRDGSDEDFYEDDDLFDGGWGTPYDDSPDSSFQIDVYEPDFETPDWMKNAVVYQIFPDRFNNGRRWSDPRPSDPTVYENPVIKQSWNKDLPEGYCRAYEGVTCDEEPMGRDFFGGDLRGVIRKLDYLEDLGVTAIYFNPIFKAPSNHLYDTTNYYRIDPYFGTIGDYVRLVRQARKRGIHVILDGVFNHTSSDSLYFDRYSRYRTLGAYESQDSPFYDWYTFNEWPDDYNSWWGFDSLPVLTEIQEVRDFVYGRNRSVARWWLKLGAAGWRLDVAPDKSHEWW
;
A
#
# COMPACT_ATOMS: atom_id res chain seq x y z
N MET A 1 38.13 0.06 -52.95
CA MET A 1 39.06 0.91 -53.73
C MET A 1 38.24 1.69 -54.76
N LYS A 2 38.16 3.04 -54.66
CA LYS A 2 37.32 3.96 -55.49
C LYS A 2 35.79 3.67 -55.40
N ARG A 3 34.82 4.58 -55.54
CA ARG A 3 34.62 6.06 -55.55
C ARG A 3 33.55 6.36 -56.62
N ASN A 4 32.39 6.88 -56.19
CA ASN A 4 31.50 7.84 -56.88
C ASN A 4 30.81 7.34 -58.19
N SER A 5 29.67 7.87 -58.67
CA SER A 5 29.04 9.19 -58.48
C SER A 5 27.56 9.26 -58.96
N LEU A 6 26.70 10.03 -58.24
CA LEU A 6 25.73 11.05 -58.74
C LEU A 6 24.62 10.64 -59.79
N LYS A 7 23.41 11.24 -59.90
CA LYS A 7 22.82 12.47 -59.30
C LYS A 7 21.27 12.56 -59.45
N GLY A 8 20.59 13.16 -58.46
CA GLY A 8 19.38 14.02 -58.65
C GLY A 8 18.00 13.35 -58.78
N ILE A 9 16.83 14.01 -58.58
CA ILE A 9 16.39 15.33 -58.05
C ILE A 9 14.96 15.05 -57.50
N ALA A 10 14.62 15.16 -56.21
CA ALA A 10 14.38 16.35 -55.37
C ALA A 10 13.17 17.23 -55.77
N LEU A 11 12.11 17.22 -54.95
CA LEU A 11 11.17 18.35 -54.81
C LEU A 11 10.56 18.38 -53.39
N LEU A 12 10.75 19.48 -52.68
CA LEU A 12 10.08 19.81 -51.41
C LEU A 12 9.56 21.25 -51.56
N ALA A 13 8.34 21.52 -51.11
CA ALA A 13 7.71 22.83 -51.31
C ALA A 13 8.10 23.83 -50.21
N ALA A 14 8.47 25.04 -50.61
CA ALA A 14 8.67 26.18 -49.73
C ALA A 14 8.18 27.46 -50.43
N VAL A 15 7.64 28.40 -49.65
CA VAL A 15 7.31 29.76 -50.10
C VAL A 15 7.88 30.74 -49.07
N THR A 16 8.39 31.88 -49.53
CA THR A 16 9.12 32.86 -48.69
C THR A 16 8.91 34.25 -49.28
N LEU A 17 8.67 35.27 -48.44
CA LEU A 17 8.82 36.73 -48.66
C LEU A 17 8.33 37.42 -47.36
N LEU A 18 8.80 38.58 -46.87
CA LEU A 18 9.97 39.44 -47.13
C LEU A 18 10.21 40.30 -45.85
N ILE A 19 11.38 40.96 -45.68
CA ILE A 19 11.75 41.69 -44.44
C ILE A 19 11.96 43.21 -44.66
N GLY A 20 11.58 44.01 -43.64
CA GLY A 20 11.95 45.43 -43.40
C GLY A 20 10.90 46.14 -42.53
N ALA A 21 11.00 46.26 -41.20
CA ALA A 21 11.94 47.06 -40.37
C ALA A 21 11.79 48.59 -40.61
N ILE A 22 11.70 49.52 -39.65
CA ILE A 22 12.38 49.81 -38.35
C ILE A 22 11.39 50.71 -37.51
N PRO A 23 11.27 50.72 -36.14
CA PRO A 23 12.34 50.86 -35.12
C PRO A 23 12.19 50.01 -33.81
N THR A 24 12.30 50.64 -32.63
CA THR A 24 12.66 50.16 -31.26
C THR A 24 11.58 50.35 -30.17
N ASN A 25 11.80 49.70 -29.01
CA ASN A 25 11.31 50.03 -27.64
C ASN A 25 9.84 49.77 -27.26
N ALA A 26 9.59 48.56 -26.75
CA ALA A 26 9.14 48.34 -25.37
C ALA A 26 9.49 46.90 -24.95
N MET A 27 9.80 46.65 -23.67
CA MET A 27 9.54 45.33 -23.09
C MET A 27 8.03 45.26 -22.85
N ILE A 28 7.38 44.23 -23.38
CA ILE A 28 6.00 43.92 -23.01
C ILE A 28 6.10 43.15 -21.69
N PRO A 29 5.45 43.58 -20.60
CA PRO A 29 5.42 42.79 -19.37
C PRO A 29 4.70 41.45 -19.63
N ALA A 30 4.99 40.44 -18.81
CA ALA A 30 4.13 39.25 -18.77
C ALA A 30 2.69 39.70 -18.48
N GLN A 31 1.72 39.14 -19.19
CA GLN A 31 0.32 39.42 -18.92
C GLN A 31 -0.12 38.46 -17.80
N GLU A 32 -0.70 39.03 -16.74
CA GLU A 32 -1.21 38.29 -15.58
C GLU A 32 -2.23 37.24 -16.04
N GLY A 33 -2.04 35.99 -15.59
CA GLY A 33 -3.07 34.96 -15.57
C GLY A 33 -3.52 34.77 -14.14
N GLY A 34 -4.80 34.97 -13.85
CA GLY A 34 -5.41 34.58 -12.59
C GLY A 34 -6.05 33.21 -12.70
N ILE A 35 -6.52 32.69 -11.55
CA ILE A 35 -7.15 31.37 -11.41
C ILE A 35 -8.33 31.19 -12.40
N ILE A 36 -8.38 30.04 -13.05
CA ILE A 36 -9.44 29.56 -13.92
C ILE A 36 -9.96 28.26 -13.34
N ILE A 37 -11.25 28.23 -12.97
CA ILE A 37 -11.87 27.01 -12.47
C ILE A 37 -12.19 26.07 -13.65
N ASP A 38 -11.28 25.15 -13.97
CA ASP A 38 -11.43 24.11 -14.99
C ASP A 38 -10.91 22.70 -14.61
N GLY A 39 -10.25 22.57 -13.45
CA GLY A 39 -9.69 21.34 -12.91
C GLY A 39 -8.17 21.22 -12.99
N VAL A 40 -7.44 22.23 -13.47
CA VAL A 40 -5.98 22.18 -13.66
C VAL A 40 -5.25 23.21 -12.80
N LYS A 41 -4.57 22.74 -11.75
CA LYS A 41 -3.75 23.54 -10.82
C LYS A 41 -2.72 24.44 -11.53
N GLU A 42 -2.95 25.75 -11.58
CA GLU A 42 -2.01 26.68 -12.19
C GLU A 42 -0.96 27.22 -11.20
N ALA A 43 0.17 27.70 -11.74
CA ALA A 43 1.22 28.39 -10.96
C ALA A 43 0.78 29.76 -10.36
N ALA A 44 -0.51 30.10 -10.42
CA ALA A 44 -1.09 31.30 -9.82
C ALA A 44 -1.71 31.03 -8.43
N TRP A 45 -1.87 29.75 -8.04
CA TRP A 45 -2.25 29.37 -6.67
C TRP A 45 -1.15 29.64 -5.64
N GLY A 46 0.11 29.67 -6.08
CA GLY A 46 1.27 29.81 -5.20
C GLY A 46 1.56 28.52 -4.43
N ASP A 47 2.24 28.69 -3.30
CA ASP A 47 2.60 27.65 -2.35
C ASP A 47 1.39 27.34 -1.42
N PRO A 48 1.31 26.15 -0.79
CA PRO A 48 0.17 25.79 0.04
C PRO A 48 0.03 26.70 1.27
N LEU A 49 -1.22 26.99 1.65
CA LEU A 49 -1.57 27.58 2.93
C LEU A 49 -1.31 26.61 4.10
N ALA A 50 -1.47 25.31 3.84
CA ALA A 50 -1.14 24.22 4.75
C ALA A 50 -0.93 22.90 3.98
N SER A 51 -0.22 21.97 4.59
CA SER A 51 0.09 20.64 4.04
C SER A 51 -0.07 19.54 5.08
N ASP A 52 -0.01 18.30 4.63
CA ASP A 52 -0.06 17.08 5.45
C ASP A 52 0.89 15.99 4.86
N PRO A 53 1.39 15.02 5.65
CA PRO A 53 2.47 14.11 5.23
C PRO A 53 2.06 13.00 4.23
N ALA A 54 2.03 13.35 2.95
CA ALA A 54 1.84 12.45 1.79
C ALA A 54 2.20 10.95 2.03
N GLY A 55 1.15 10.12 2.11
CA GLY A 55 1.27 8.66 2.24
C GLY A 55 1.41 8.11 3.66
N ASP A 56 1.07 8.86 4.70
CA ASP A 56 0.83 8.30 6.04
C ASP A 56 -0.47 7.46 6.06
N MET A 57 -1.53 7.98 5.44
CA MET A 57 -2.82 7.34 5.23
C MET A 57 -2.71 6.10 4.33
N SER A 58 -3.05 4.93 4.89
CA SER A 58 -2.88 3.61 4.24
C SER A 58 -3.66 3.40 2.94
N GLN A 59 -4.72 4.18 2.70
CA GLN A 59 -5.49 4.17 1.47
C GLN A 59 -5.16 5.42 0.61
N PRO A 60 -4.38 5.28 -0.47
CA PRO A 60 -3.95 6.41 -1.32
C PRO A 60 -5.06 7.10 -2.13
N ASN A 61 -6.33 6.81 -1.84
CA ASN A 61 -7.51 7.50 -2.36
C ASN A 61 -8.18 8.40 -1.31
N LEU A 62 -7.55 8.54 -0.14
CA LEU A 62 -7.98 9.37 0.99
C LEU A 62 -7.02 10.56 1.17
N ASP A 63 -5.71 10.24 1.18
CA ASP A 63 -4.53 11.11 1.25
C ASP A 63 -4.71 12.51 0.60
N LEU A 64 -4.83 13.52 1.46
CA LEU A 64 -4.91 14.95 1.20
C LEU A 64 -3.57 15.61 1.50
N GLN A 65 -2.88 16.18 0.51
CA GLN A 65 -1.46 16.59 0.70
C GLN A 65 -1.24 18.09 0.89
N GLY A 66 -2.17 18.93 0.41
CA GLY A 66 -2.00 20.37 0.39
C GLY A 66 -3.28 21.15 0.16
N LEU A 67 -3.43 22.25 0.88
CA LEU A 67 -4.54 23.20 0.84
C LEU A 67 -4.04 24.56 0.37
N TYR A 68 -4.69 25.13 -0.64
CA TYR A 68 -4.28 26.37 -1.31
C TYR A 68 -5.45 27.34 -1.28
N VAL A 69 -5.18 28.59 -0.88
CA VAL A 69 -6.21 29.64 -0.83
C VAL A 69 -5.63 30.93 -1.38
N VAL A 70 -6.35 31.55 -2.32
CA VAL A 70 -6.05 32.88 -2.84
C VAL A 70 -7.34 33.69 -2.97
N GLU A 71 -7.26 35.01 -3.11
CA GLU A 71 -8.45 35.85 -3.21
C GLU A 71 -8.36 36.98 -4.23
N ASP A 72 -9.52 37.45 -4.68
CA ASP A 72 -9.70 38.71 -5.37
C ASP A 72 -10.65 39.64 -4.58
N ALA A 73 -11.08 40.75 -5.19
CA ALA A 73 -11.95 41.73 -4.54
C ALA A 73 -13.36 41.19 -4.19
N ASP A 74 -13.86 40.20 -4.93
CA ASP A 74 -15.22 39.68 -4.87
C ASP A 74 -15.29 38.17 -4.49
N ASN A 75 -14.18 37.43 -4.61
CA ASN A 75 -14.12 35.97 -4.44
C ASN A 75 -12.94 35.50 -3.57
N VAL A 76 -13.10 34.32 -2.95
CA VAL A 76 -12.02 33.45 -2.46
C VAL A 76 -11.96 32.23 -3.37
N TYR A 77 -10.76 31.76 -3.65
CA TYR A 77 -10.49 30.53 -4.40
C TYR A 77 -9.87 29.54 -3.42
N ILE A 78 -10.38 28.31 -3.39
CA ILE A 78 -9.91 27.23 -2.50
C ILE A 78 -9.62 26.02 -3.39
N GLY A 79 -8.40 25.47 -3.31
CA GLY A 79 -7.99 24.28 -4.04
C GLY A 79 -7.22 23.34 -3.14
N PHE A 80 -7.25 22.04 -3.44
CA PHE A 80 -6.54 21.03 -2.65
C PHE A 80 -6.15 19.81 -3.48
N ASP A 81 -5.00 19.23 -3.10
CA ASP A 81 -4.44 18.01 -3.69
C ASP A 81 -5.17 16.77 -3.13
N THR A 82 -5.52 15.82 -4.00
CA THR A 82 -6.25 14.58 -3.66
C THR A 82 -5.74 13.40 -4.50
N THR A 83 -5.06 12.41 -3.93
CA THR A 83 -4.58 11.29 -4.74
C THR A 83 -5.71 10.35 -5.22
N ALA A 84 -5.51 9.79 -6.42
CA ALA A 84 -6.50 9.12 -7.28
C ALA A 84 -7.73 8.40 -6.64
N SER A 85 -8.92 8.79 -7.13
CA SER A 85 -10.25 8.19 -6.87
C SER A 85 -10.39 6.70 -7.30
N THR A 86 -11.34 5.87 -6.83
CA THR A 86 -12.79 6.12 -6.56
C THR A 86 -13.41 5.16 -5.53
N TRP A 87 -14.27 5.65 -4.62
CA TRP A 87 -15.65 5.13 -4.36
C TRP A 87 -16.31 5.83 -3.15
N GLY A 88 -17.51 6.40 -3.33
CA GLY A 88 -18.50 6.51 -2.25
C GLY A 88 -18.19 7.44 -1.08
N MET A 89 -17.41 8.51 -1.29
CA MET A 89 -16.89 9.39 -0.23
C MET A 89 -17.21 10.86 -0.42
N ALA A 90 -17.08 11.64 0.65
CA ALA A 90 -17.30 13.07 0.67
C ALA A 90 -16.07 13.83 1.15
N TYR A 91 -15.70 14.89 0.41
CA TYR A 91 -14.76 15.90 0.89
C TYR A 91 -15.56 16.99 1.61
N GLY A 92 -15.19 17.27 2.84
CA GLY A 92 -15.73 18.36 3.65
C GLY A 92 -14.71 19.48 3.81
N ILE A 93 -15.18 20.72 3.86
CA ILE A 93 -14.40 21.88 4.32
C ILE A 93 -15.23 22.62 5.35
N TYR A 94 -14.69 22.80 6.55
CA TYR A 94 -15.26 23.66 7.58
C TYR A 94 -14.67 25.07 7.43
N LEU A 95 -15.52 26.09 7.46
CA LEU A 95 -15.17 27.50 7.28
C LEU A 95 -15.71 28.33 8.46
N ASP A 96 -14.81 28.71 9.37
CA ASP A 96 -15.03 29.75 10.38
C ASP A 96 -14.73 31.12 9.73
N THR A 97 -15.72 32.00 9.79
CA THR A 97 -15.76 33.28 9.07
C THR A 97 -15.91 34.51 9.96
N ASP A 98 -16.14 34.32 11.27
CA ASP A 98 -16.16 35.42 12.26
C ASP A 98 -15.08 35.33 13.35
N GLN A 99 -14.47 34.16 13.54
CA GLN A 99 -13.36 33.85 14.46
C GLN A 99 -13.67 34.19 15.93
N VAL A 100 -14.96 34.19 16.30
CA VAL A 100 -15.42 34.39 17.67
C VAL A 100 -15.64 33.02 18.33
N ASN A 101 -14.73 32.63 19.22
CA ASN A 101 -14.83 31.41 20.03
C ASN A 101 -16.24 31.21 20.65
N GLY A 102 -16.96 30.18 20.18
CA GLY A 102 -18.34 29.86 20.55
C GLY A 102 -19.44 30.43 19.65
N SER A 103 -19.10 31.14 18.57
CA SER A 103 -19.93 31.33 17.36
C SER A 103 -19.95 30.03 16.54
N GLY A 104 -20.57 30.01 15.35
CA GLY A 104 -20.58 28.82 14.49
C GLY A 104 -21.44 27.62 14.96
N ALA A 105 -21.28 26.49 14.27
CA ALA A 105 -22.09 25.28 14.42
C ALA A 105 -21.39 24.15 15.22
N THR A 106 -22.09 23.56 16.20
CA THR A 106 -21.59 22.45 17.03
C THR A 106 -21.99 21.05 16.50
N SER A 107 -22.24 20.91 15.20
CA SER A 107 -22.67 19.65 14.56
C SER A 107 -22.64 19.76 13.03
N ASP A 108 -22.13 18.73 12.36
CA ASP A 108 -22.11 18.58 10.91
C ASP A 108 -23.50 18.79 10.23
N PRO A 109 -23.59 19.42 9.04
CA PRO A 109 -24.84 19.62 8.30
C PRO A 109 -25.59 18.35 7.88
N TRP A 110 -24.92 17.22 7.74
CA TRP A 110 -25.52 15.95 7.33
C TRP A 110 -25.67 14.96 8.49
N GLY A 111 -25.11 15.29 9.66
CA GLY A 111 -25.18 14.49 10.88
C GLY A 111 -23.99 13.55 11.09
N ARG A 112 -22.89 13.74 10.37
CA ARG A 112 -21.65 12.96 10.50
C ARG A 112 -20.99 13.12 11.86
N ALA A 113 -20.12 12.17 12.21
CA ALA A 113 -19.32 12.19 13.43
C ALA A 113 -18.10 13.14 13.34
N VAL A 114 -18.32 14.38 12.87
CA VAL A 114 -17.28 15.42 12.74
C VAL A 114 -17.78 16.74 13.35
N THR A 115 -17.00 17.31 14.26
CA THR A 115 -17.21 18.64 14.86
C THR A 115 -15.88 19.40 14.87
N ALA A 116 -15.88 20.65 15.31
CA ALA A 116 -14.67 21.45 15.51
C ALA A 116 -14.49 21.88 16.97
N VAL A 117 -13.28 22.33 17.32
CA VAL A 117 -12.99 23.03 18.58
C VAL A 117 -13.79 24.32 18.69
N SER A 118 -14.09 24.77 19.92
CA SER A 118 -14.95 25.95 20.12
C SER A 118 -14.37 27.25 19.56
N ALA A 119 -13.05 27.30 19.31
CA ALA A 119 -12.38 28.43 18.68
C ALA A 119 -12.77 28.63 17.20
N HIS A 120 -13.08 27.53 16.48
CA HIS A 120 -13.24 27.48 15.01
C HIS A 120 -14.46 26.63 14.61
N LEU A 121 -15.59 26.83 15.28
CA LEU A 121 -16.86 26.22 14.84
C LEU A 121 -17.30 26.91 13.53
N PRO A 122 -17.71 26.16 12.48
CA PRO A 122 -17.99 26.77 11.19
C PRO A 122 -19.34 27.51 11.14
N GLU A 123 -19.38 28.71 10.55
CA GLU A 123 -20.63 29.27 10.00
C GLU A 123 -20.97 28.64 8.66
N HIS A 124 -19.96 28.27 7.87
CA HIS A 124 -20.13 27.78 6.50
C HIS A 124 -19.42 26.44 6.31
N THR A 125 -19.96 25.60 5.43
CA THR A 125 -19.29 24.37 4.99
C THR A 125 -19.40 24.18 3.49
N LEU A 126 -18.32 23.68 2.88
CA LEU A 126 -18.34 23.12 1.54
C LEU A 126 -18.37 21.59 1.66
N TYR A 127 -19.21 20.94 0.87
CA TYR A 127 -19.32 19.48 0.85
C TYR A 127 -19.56 18.97 -0.57
N VAL A 128 -18.82 17.95 -1.00
CA VAL A 128 -19.06 17.28 -2.29
C VAL A 128 -18.86 15.78 -2.19
N TRP A 129 -19.74 15.01 -2.81
CA TRP A 129 -19.58 13.56 -2.98
C TRP A 129 -18.78 13.25 -4.25
N HIS A 130 -17.95 12.22 -4.19
CA HIS A 130 -17.21 11.65 -5.31
C HIS A 130 -17.78 10.27 -5.69
N TYR A 131 -18.09 10.10 -6.97
CA TYR A 131 -18.61 8.86 -7.56
C TYR A 131 -17.83 8.48 -8.82
N ASP A 132 -18.00 7.24 -9.27
CA ASP A 132 -17.35 6.63 -10.44
C ASP A 132 -17.51 7.44 -11.76
N ASP A 133 -18.48 8.36 -11.85
CA ASP A 133 -18.69 9.26 -12.99
C ASP A 133 -18.37 10.75 -12.73
N GLY A 134 -17.87 11.10 -11.54
CA GLY A 134 -17.30 12.41 -11.20
C GLY A 134 -17.74 12.97 -9.83
N LEU A 135 -17.39 14.24 -9.58
CA LEU A 135 -17.89 15.00 -8.43
C LEU A 135 -19.35 15.43 -8.62
N GLU A 136 -20.12 15.41 -7.53
CA GLU A 136 -21.43 16.08 -7.46
C GLU A 136 -21.33 17.62 -7.50
N ASN A 137 -22.48 18.30 -7.52
CA ASN A 137 -22.50 19.76 -7.32
C ASN A 137 -22.17 20.06 -5.86
N VAL A 138 -21.12 20.83 -5.61
CA VAL A 138 -20.66 21.21 -4.26
C VAL A 138 -21.80 21.90 -3.51
N GLN A 139 -22.13 21.42 -2.31
CA GLN A 139 -23.04 22.06 -1.39
C GLN A 139 -22.29 23.13 -0.61
N LEU A 140 -22.80 24.37 -0.61
CA LEU A 140 -22.37 25.45 0.27
C LEU A 140 -23.46 25.66 1.32
N ASN A 141 -23.23 25.15 2.52
CA ASN A 141 -24.18 25.23 3.63
C ASN A 141 -23.80 26.40 4.54
N HIS A 142 -24.80 27.02 5.17
CA HIS A 142 -24.63 28.14 6.10
C HIS A 142 -25.49 27.94 7.36
N TRP A 143 -24.92 28.19 8.53
CA TRP A 143 -25.51 28.05 9.85
C TRP A 143 -26.13 29.36 10.34
N ASP A 144 -27.44 29.38 10.63
CA ASP A 144 -28.14 30.60 11.05
C ASP A 144 -28.13 30.88 12.56
N GLY A 145 -27.31 30.15 13.33
CA GLY A 145 -27.32 30.14 14.80
C GLY A 145 -28.41 29.24 15.42
N SER A 146 -29.23 28.57 14.60
CA SER A 146 -30.27 27.63 15.05
C SER A 146 -30.42 26.39 14.17
N GLY A 147 -29.96 26.42 12.93
CA GLY A 147 -29.93 25.29 12.01
C GLY A 147 -29.13 25.56 10.74
N TRP A 148 -28.85 24.49 9.99
CA TRP A 148 -28.20 24.56 8.69
C TRP A 148 -29.18 24.92 7.57
N SER A 149 -28.71 25.78 6.67
CA SER A 149 -29.35 26.10 5.39
C SER A 149 -28.50 25.54 4.24
N TYR A 150 -29.13 24.83 3.31
CA TYR A 150 -28.47 24.04 2.28
C TYR A 150 -28.60 24.71 0.92
N ASN A 151 -27.48 25.05 0.29
CA ASN A 151 -27.41 25.59 -1.07
C ASN A 151 -26.36 24.83 -1.87
N SER A 152 -26.33 25.00 -3.19
CA SER A 152 -25.17 24.62 -4.00
C SER A 152 -24.26 25.83 -4.20
N LEU A 153 -22.95 25.62 -4.29
CA LEU A 153 -21.97 26.66 -4.59
C LEU A 153 -22.34 27.44 -5.87
N ILE A 154 -22.75 26.70 -6.90
CA ILE A 154 -23.22 27.24 -8.20
C ILE A 154 -24.48 28.10 -8.02
N SER A 155 -25.40 27.77 -7.11
CA SER A 155 -26.59 28.61 -6.87
C SER A 155 -26.28 29.92 -6.15
N GLN A 156 -25.12 30.04 -5.50
CA GLN A 156 -24.61 31.28 -4.91
C GLN A 156 -23.69 32.08 -5.86
N GLY A 157 -23.43 31.58 -7.08
CA GLY A 157 -22.56 32.23 -8.08
C GLY A 157 -21.10 31.78 -8.06
N GLY A 158 -20.78 30.74 -7.28
CA GLY A 158 -19.49 30.08 -7.32
C GLY A 158 -19.34 29.09 -8.48
N GLU A 159 -18.14 28.56 -8.64
CA GLU A 159 -17.75 27.58 -9.66
C GLU A 159 -16.90 26.47 -9.01
N GLN A 160 -16.85 25.28 -9.63
CA GLN A 160 -16.11 24.12 -9.17
C GLN A 160 -15.38 23.43 -10.34
N GLY A 161 -14.17 22.93 -10.09
CA GLY A 161 -13.32 22.20 -11.04
C GLY A 161 -12.83 20.89 -10.43
N TYR A 162 -12.49 19.92 -11.28
CA TYR A 162 -11.93 18.64 -10.87
C TYR A 162 -11.07 18.03 -11.99
N GLY A 163 -9.80 17.75 -11.67
CA GLY A 163 -8.83 17.14 -12.57
C GLY A 163 -8.47 15.70 -12.17
N PRO A 164 -9.21 14.66 -12.59
CA PRO A 164 -8.91 13.24 -12.29
C PRO A 164 -7.65 12.68 -13.00
N ALA A 165 -6.84 13.55 -13.62
CA ALA A 165 -5.54 13.22 -14.20
C ALA A 165 -4.40 14.07 -13.60
N ASP A 166 -4.76 15.07 -12.80
CA ASP A 166 -3.89 16.06 -12.16
C ASP A 166 -4.08 16.04 -10.61
N ASP A 167 -4.90 15.10 -10.10
CA ASP A 167 -5.19 14.80 -8.69
C ASP A 167 -5.53 16.05 -7.85
N TRP A 168 -6.47 16.85 -8.39
CA TRP A 168 -6.77 18.22 -7.93
C TRP A 168 -8.28 18.55 -7.90
N ILE A 169 -8.74 19.17 -6.82
CA ILE A 169 -10.09 19.75 -6.66
C ILE A 169 -10.00 21.26 -6.38
N GLU A 170 -10.89 22.05 -6.97
CA GLU A 170 -10.88 23.52 -6.83
C GLU A 170 -12.25 24.18 -6.87
N TYR A 171 -12.39 25.30 -6.15
CA TYR A 171 -13.63 26.08 -5.99
C TYR A 171 -13.35 27.58 -6.11
N ARG A 172 -14.26 28.32 -6.76
CA ARG A 172 -14.40 29.77 -6.55
C ARG A 172 -15.65 30.05 -5.71
N VAL A 173 -15.47 30.66 -4.55
CA VAL A 173 -16.52 31.01 -3.59
C VAL A 173 -16.68 32.54 -3.54
N PRO A 174 -17.83 33.11 -3.92
CA PRO A 174 -18.05 34.55 -3.82
C PRO A 174 -18.04 34.99 -2.35
N LYS A 175 -17.23 36.00 -1.99
CA LYS A 175 -17.11 36.51 -0.62
C LYS A 175 -18.45 36.92 -0.03
N ALA A 176 -19.34 37.47 -0.85
CA ALA A 176 -20.70 37.84 -0.45
C ALA A 176 -21.58 36.66 -0.01
N ALA A 177 -21.29 35.43 -0.43
CA ALA A 177 -21.96 34.22 0.02
C ALA A 177 -21.45 33.72 1.40
N LEU A 178 -20.25 34.15 1.81
CA LEU A 178 -19.63 33.89 3.11
C LEU A 178 -19.83 35.05 4.12
N GLY A 179 -20.67 36.03 3.80
CA GLY A 179 -20.87 37.24 4.64
C GLY A 179 -19.89 38.40 4.38
N ASN A 180 -18.92 38.24 3.47
CA ASN A 180 -17.77 39.11 3.21
C ASN A 180 -16.74 39.12 4.38
N PRO A 181 -16.14 37.96 4.70
CA PRO A 181 -15.12 37.86 5.73
C PRO A 181 -13.86 38.66 5.35
N THR A 182 -13.13 39.12 6.36
CA THR A 182 -11.77 39.69 6.21
C THR A 182 -10.66 38.66 6.44
N SER A 183 -11.01 37.55 7.06
CA SER A 183 -10.19 36.36 7.29
C SER A 183 -11.10 35.14 7.43
N ILE A 184 -10.61 33.96 7.07
CA ILE A 184 -11.31 32.67 7.16
C ILE A 184 -10.36 31.69 7.84
N ALA A 185 -10.83 30.97 8.85
CA ALA A 185 -10.12 29.80 9.35
C ALA A 185 -10.77 28.56 8.70
N LEU A 186 -9.96 27.68 8.11
CA LEU A 186 -10.46 26.53 7.36
C LEU A 186 -9.65 25.25 7.51
N GLU A 187 -10.36 24.13 7.45
CA GLU A 187 -9.82 22.77 7.52
C GLU A 187 -10.57 21.89 6.51
N VAL A 188 -9.83 21.17 5.67
CA VAL A 188 -10.34 20.22 4.67
C VAL A 188 -10.20 18.81 5.23
N PHE A 189 -11.19 17.95 5.05
CA PHE A 189 -11.15 16.56 5.53
C PHE A 189 -11.88 15.59 4.61
N THR A 190 -11.47 14.32 4.64
CA THR A 190 -12.21 13.22 3.98
C THR A 190 -13.11 12.48 4.97
N THR A 191 -14.29 12.05 4.50
CA THR A 191 -15.24 11.28 5.30
C THR A 191 -16.20 10.48 4.42
N GLY A 192 -16.97 9.56 5.01
CA GLY A 192 -17.87 8.66 4.30
C GLY A 192 -19.07 8.27 5.16
N GLY A 193 -20.24 8.09 4.53
CA GLY A 193 -21.49 7.78 5.22
C GLY A 193 -21.82 8.78 6.33
N ASP A 194 -22.15 8.25 7.52
CA ASP A 194 -22.38 8.97 8.78
C ASP A 194 -21.09 9.07 9.65
N GLY A 195 -19.93 8.60 9.14
CA GLY A 195 -18.69 8.40 9.89
C GLY A 195 -17.94 9.68 10.27
N HIS A 196 -16.71 9.49 10.77
CA HIS A 196 -15.85 10.58 11.22
C HIS A 196 -14.83 11.01 10.15
N ALA A 197 -13.91 11.93 10.48
CA ALA A 197 -12.88 12.38 9.54
C ALA A 197 -11.75 11.36 9.50
N GLN A 198 -11.42 10.87 8.30
CA GLN A 198 -10.39 9.85 8.10
C GLN A 198 -9.00 10.49 7.93
N ASP A 199 -8.98 11.67 7.30
CA ASP A 199 -7.80 12.43 6.91
C ASP A 199 -8.16 13.94 6.88
N SER A 200 -7.21 14.85 7.13
CA SER A 200 -7.39 16.30 7.03
C SER A 200 -6.12 17.09 6.68
N VAL A 201 -6.31 18.21 5.97
CA VAL A 201 -5.32 19.29 5.81
C VAL A 201 -5.89 20.58 6.46
N PRO A 202 -5.19 21.21 7.42
CA PRO A 202 -3.88 20.82 7.96
C PRO A 202 -3.92 19.51 8.76
N SER A 203 -2.73 18.95 9.02
CA SER A 203 -2.57 17.77 9.85
C SER A 203 -3.16 17.98 11.26
N ASP A 204 -4.19 17.20 11.63
CA ASP A 204 -4.93 17.37 12.88
C ASP A 204 -4.70 16.21 13.87
N PRO A 205 -4.24 16.46 15.10
CA PRO A 205 -3.88 15.41 16.05
C PRO A 205 -5.08 14.62 16.62
N ASN A 206 -6.31 14.89 16.16
CA ASN A 206 -7.53 14.14 16.50
C ASN A 206 -8.03 13.28 15.32
N VAL A 207 -7.38 13.36 14.16
CA VAL A 207 -7.62 12.52 12.97
C VAL A 207 -6.72 11.28 13.02
N ALA A 208 -7.19 10.16 12.45
CA ALA A 208 -6.56 8.85 12.60
C ALA A 208 -5.94 8.35 11.27
N TYR A 209 -4.78 8.91 10.93
CA TYR A 209 -3.99 8.74 9.70
C TYR A 209 -3.49 7.30 9.36
N SER A 210 -4.19 6.25 9.76
CA SER A 210 -3.72 4.85 9.63
C SER A 210 -4.60 4.04 8.66
N ASP A 211 -5.33 3.03 9.15
CA ASP A 211 -6.41 2.38 8.41
C ASP A 211 -7.72 3.16 8.61
N PRO A 212 -8.54 3.40 7.57
CA PRO A 212 -9.78 4.16 7.71
C PRO A 212 -10.83 3.43 8.57
N ASP A 213 -11.09 3.98 9.77
CA ASP A 213 -12.12 3.53 10.67
C ASP A 213 -13.47 4.21 10.36
N TRP A 214 -14.46 3.40 9.97
CA TRP A 214 -15.83 3.83 9.74
C TRP A 214 -16.67 3.87 11.04
N GLY A 215 -16.00 3.93 12.19
CA GLY A 215 -16.57 4.02 13.53
C GLY A 215 -17.36 5.31 13.80
N THR A 216 -18.15 5.27 14.87
CA THR A 216 -19.11 6.32 15.25
C THR A 216 -18.58 7.30 16.32
N ASP A 217 -17.30 7.19 16.70
CA ASP A 217 -16.67 8.16 17.59
C ASP A 217 -16.43 9.48 16.84
N VAL A 218 -16.42 10.61 17.55
CA VAL A 218 -16.53 11.94 16.93
C VAL A 218 -15.17 12.64 16.87
N THR A 219 -14.63 12.83 15.65
CA THR A 219 -13.47 13.70 15.44
C THR A 219 -13.82 15.14 15.80
N THR A 220 -12.92 15.82 16.51
CA THR A 220 -13.02 17.24 16.86
C THR A 220 -11.86 17.99 16.21
N LEU A 221 -12.08 18.45 14.98
CA LEU A 221 -11.13 19.19 14.14
C LEU A 221 -10.60 20.44 14.87
N SER A 222 -9.29 20.70 14.77
CA SER A 222 -8.58 21.67 15.61
C SER A 222 -7.42 22.41 14.94
N ALA A 223 -6.97 21.99 13.76
CA ALA A 223 -5.73 22.46 13.11
C ALA A 223 -5.91 23.68 12.18
N PHE A 224 -7.13 23.93 11.69
CA PHE A 224 -7.64 25.13 11.00
C PHE A 224 -6.60 26.16 10.53
N ALA A 225 -6.26 26.13 9.24
CA ALA A 225 -5.41 27.14 8.62
C ALA A 225 -6.10 28.50 8.52
N LEU A 226 -5.40 29.59 8.87
CA LEU A 226 -5.90 30.95 8.81
C LEU A 226 -5.53 31.64 7.48
N PHE A 227 -6.52 32.06 6.70
CA PHE A 227 -6.34 32.84 5.48
C PHE A 227 -6.91 34.28 5.61
N PRO A 228 -6.18 35.33 5.20
CA PRO A 228 -4.74 35.34 4.95
C PRO A 228 -3.96 35.00 6.24
N PRO A 229 -2.74 34.43 6.15
CA PRO A 229 -1.97 34.03 7.31
C PRO A 229 -1.65 35.23 8.24
N PRO A 230 -1.51 34.98 9.55
CA PRO A 230 -1.33 36.05 10.53
C PRO A 230 0.01 36.74 10.33
N ALA A 231 0.00 38.09 10.24
CA ALA A 231 1.22 38.86 10.14
C ALA A 231 2.05 38.73 11.44
N TRP A 232 3.15 37.97 11.35
CA TRP A 232 4.17 37.89 12.39
C TRP A 232 5.04 39.15 12.40
N TYR A 233 5.44 39.59 13.59
CA TYR A 233 6.33 40.73 13.79
C TYR A 233 7.47 40.36 14.74
N ALA A 234 8.68 40.85 14.43
CA ALA A 234 9.83 40.78 15.33
C ALA A 234 9.78 41.97 16.31
N ARG A 235 9.24 41.77 17.50
CA ARG A 235 8.89 42.85 18.45
C ARG A 235 9.87 42.84 19.61
N GLY A 236 10.66 43.90 19.80
CA GLY A 236 11.71 43.90 20.83
C GLY A 236 12.21 45.26 21.25
N GLY A 237 13.21 45.27 22.14
CA GLY A 237 13.81 46.50 22.66
C GLY A 237 14.42 47.41 21.59
N PHE A 238 14.78 46.86 20.42
CA PHE A 238 15.34 47.58 19.28
C PHE A 238 14.30 48.45 18.53
N ASN A 239 13.04 48.02 18.46
CA ASN A 239 11.93 48.75 17.83
C ASN A 239 10.88 49.27 18.82
N GLY A 240 11.16 49.17 20.12
CA GLY A 240 10.25 49.58 21.18
C GLY A 240 9.00 48.69 21.30
N TRP A 241 9.09 47.43 20.88
CA TRP A 241 8.01 46.44 20.85
C TRP A 241 6.85 46.81 19.89
N GLY A 242 7.16 47.60 18.87
CA GLY A 242 6.24 48.00 17.80
C GLY A 242 5.94 46.88 16.80
N THR A 243 5.35 47.28 15.68
CA THR A 243 5.02 46.45 14.49
C THR A 243 5.76 46.98 13.25
N THR A 244 6.90 47.64 13.44
CA THR A 244 7.70 48.26 12.37
C THR A 244 8.54 47.27 11.59
N ASP A 245 8.69 46.05 12.12
CA ASP A 245 9.56 44.99 11.63
C ASP A 245 8.71 43.71 11.47
N PRO A 246 7.78 43.68 10.48
CA PRO A 246 7.07 42.45 10.10
C PRO A 246 8.04 41.38 9.59
N MET A 247 7.62 40.13 9.71
CA MET A 247 8.34 38.95 9.23
C MET A 247 7.71 38.42 7.95
N TYR A 248 8.53 37.87 7.06
CA TYR A 248 8.17 37.47 5.70
C TYR A 248 8.64 36.05 5.40
N ASP A 249 7.76 35.29 4.78
CA ASP A 249 7.97 34.00 4.13
C ASP A 249 7.66 34.24 2.65
N ASP A 250 8.65 34.74 1.90
CA ASP A 250 8.48 35.33 0.54
C ASP A 250 9.76 35.36 -0.32
N GLY A 251 10.83 34.68 0.11
CA GLY A 251 12.16 34.70 -0.49
C GLY A 251 12.92 36.02 -0.26
N THR A 252 12.51 36.86 0.69
CA THR A 252 13.14 38.15 1.01
C THR A 252 13.37 38.35 2.50
N HIS A 253 13.85 39.52 2.94
CA HIS A 253 14.13 39.86 4.35
C HIS A 253 15.01 38.89 5.17
N GLY A 254 15.70 37.94 4.53
CA GLY A 254 16.60 36.97 5.16
C GLY A 254 16.22 35.51 4.89
N ASP A 255 14.99 35.29 4.43
CA ASP A 255 14.45 34.02 3.96
C ASP A 255 15.18 33.55 2.68
N ALA A 256 15.24 32.23 2.51
CA ALA A 256 15.84 31.51 1.40
C ALA A 256 14.81 30.82 0.47
N THR A 257 13.60 30.51 0.95
CA THR A 257 12.56 29.77 0.22
C THR A 257 11.18 30.35 0.57
N ALA A 258 10.51 30.97 -0.40
CA ALA A 258 9.12 31.38 -0.19
C ALA A 258 8.21 30.16 0.00
N GLY A 259 7.27 30.25 0.92
CA GLY A 259 6.23 29.26 1.20
C GLY A 259 6.71 28.05 2.00
N ASP A 260 7.85 28.13 2.71
CA ASP A 260 8.39 27.00 3.50
C ASP A 260 8.12 27.09 5.01
N GLY A 261 7.35 28.09 5.48
CA GLY A 261 7.02 28.28 6.89
C GLY A 261 8.10 28.98 7.72
N VAL A 262 9.21 29.41 7.10
CA VAL A 262 10.34 30.06 7.79
C VAL A 262 10.30 31.58 7.62
N TYR A 263 9.42 32.22 8.39
CA TYR A 263 9.28 33.67 8.43
C TYR A 263 10.57 34.37 8.91
N THR A 264 10.98 35.44 8.22
CA THR A 264 12.19 36.20 8.59
C THR A 264 12.00 37.72 8.64
N ALA A 265 12.76 38.40 9.51
CA ALA A 265 12.89 39.85 9.51
C ALA A 265 14.36 40.29 9.61
N LEU A 266 14.82 41.08 8.64
CA LEU A 266 16.15 41.70 8.64
C LEU A 266 16.13 43.03 9.40
N VAL A 267 16.34 42.97 10.71
CA VAL A 267 16.33 44.13 11.60
C VAL A 267 17.71 44.79 11.65
N THR A 268 17.77 46.13 11.55
CA THR A 268 19.03 46.89 11.73
C THR A 268 19.11 47.46 13.16
N ILE A 269 20.02 46.94 13.97
CA ILE A 269 20.18 47.28 15.38
C ILE A 269 21.14 48.47 15.53
N ALA A 270 20.59 49.64 15.85
CA ALA A 270 21.32 50.91 15.84
C ALA A 270 22.44 51.06 16.90
N THR A 271 22.48 50.20 17.93
CA THR A 271 23.49 50.25 19.00
C THR A 271 23.85 48.86 19.49
N ALA A 272 25.14 48.56 19.59
CA ALA A 272 25.65 47.30 20.15
C ALA A 272 25.23 47.10 21.62
N ASP A 273 24.30 46.19 21.87
CA ASP A 273 23.86 45.74 23.20
C ASP A 273 23.15 44.37 23.10
N ARG A 274 22.73 43.82 24.25
CA ARG A 274 21.84 42.66 24.36
C ARG A 274 20.38 43.12 24.36
N TYR A 275 19.59 42.66 23.40
CA TYR A 275 18.17 42.99 23.26
C TYR A 275 17.28 41.80 23.64
N GLY A 276 16.20 42.07 24.38
CA GLY A 276 15.07 41.14 24.51
C GLY A 276 14.06 41.39 23.37
N PHE A 277 13.43 40.32 22.88
CA PHE A 277 12.39 40.36 21.85
C PHE A 277 11.42 39.18 21.97
N LYS A 278 10.31 39.25 21.23
CA LYS A 278 9.38 38.15 20.95
C LYS A 278 9.02 38.17 19.48
N VAL A 279 8.64 37.02 18.93
CA VAL A 279 7.86 36.96 17.70
C VAL A 279 6.39 36.99 18.11
N ALA A 280 5.56 37.83 17.49
CA ALA A 280 4.16 37.93 17.86
C ALA A 280 3.26 38.47 16.76
N SER A 281 1.98 38.14 16.87
CA SER A 281 0.86 38.76 16.15
C SER A 281 0.80 40.29 16.34
N GLU A 282 0.06 41.00 15.47
CA GLU A 282 -0.10 42.46 15.57
C GLU A 282 -0.76 42.90 16.89
N ASP A 283 -1.75 42.12 17.35
CA ASP A 283 -2.62 42.43 18.49
C ASP A 283 -2.13 41.87 19.84
N TRP A 284 -1.06 41.04 19.83
CA TRP A 284 -0.55 40.25 20.96
C TRP A 284 -1.46 39.10 21.43
N SER A 285 -2.36 38.58 20.60
CA SER A 285 -3.11 37.35 20.89
C SER A 285 -2.18 36.13 21.03
N VAL A 286 -1.16 36.03 20.16
CA VAL A 286 -0.12 34.98 20.16
C VAL A 286 1.27 35.62 20.21
N SER A 287 2.19 35.05 21.01
CA SER A 287 3.61 35.43 21.04
C SER A 287 4.54 34.30 21.47
N TYR A 288 5.67 34.16 20.79
CA TYR A 288 6.73 33.19 21.06
C TYR A 288 8.04 33.87 21.52
N PRO A 289 8.77 33.30 22.49
CA PRO A 289 8.33 32.25 23.41
C PRO A 289 7.15 32.76 24.25
N GLU A 290 6.26 31.88 24.71
CA GLU A 290 5.11 32.29 25.53
C GLU A 290 5.59 32.99 26.82
N SER A 291 6.56 32.37 27.49
CA SER A 291 7.12 32.82 28.77
C SER A 291 8.52 33.42 28.61
N GLY A 292 8.83 34.44 29.39
CA GLY A 292 10.08 35.21 29.23
C GLY A 292 10.11 35.96 27.89
N ASP A 293 11.33 36.32 27.46
CA ASP A 293 11.62 36.92 26.15
C ASP A 293 12.67 36.06 25.43
N SER A 294 12.64 36.03 24.10
CA SER A 294 13.84 35.72 23.30
C SER A 294 14.88 36.82 23.44
N TRP A 295 16.09 36.53 22.99
CA TRP A 295 17.23 37.43 23.17
C TRP A 295 18.19 37.35 21.98
N LEU A 296 18.81 38.49 21.64
CA LEU A 296 19.89 38.61 20.67
C LEU A 296 20.96 39.56 21.20
N ASP A 297 22.20 39.40 20.73
CA ASP A 297 23.28 40.34 20.99
C ASP A 297 23.77 40.97 19.70
N THR A 298 24.30 42.18 19.81
CA THR A 298 25.02 42.88 18.75
C THR A 298 26.35 43.43 19.28
N THR A 299 27.37 43.36 18.45
CA THR A 299 28.76 43.72 18.76
C THR A 299 29.19 45.05 18.14
N VAL A 300 28.48 45.51 17.11
CA VAL A 300 28.68 46.82 16.46
C VAL A 300 27.37 47.61 16.36
N ALA A 301 27.48 48.91 16.11
CA ALA A 301 26.32 49.75 15.82
C ALA A 301 25.92 49.59 14.34
N ASP A 302 24.63 49.74 14.06
CA ASP A 302 24.02 49.51 12.75
C ASP A 302 24.24 48.07 12.24
N GLU A 303 24.24 47.08 13.16
CA GLU A 303 24.39 45.66 12.85
C GLU A 303 23.08 45.08 12.34
N ALA A 304 23.11 44.43 11.17
CA ALA A 304 21.94 43.79 10.58
C ALA A 304 21.82 42.35 11.10
N VAL A 305 20.66 42.02 11.67
CA VAL A 305 20.35 40.71 12.26
C VAL A 305 19.10 40.18 11.59
N THR A 306 19.19 39.01 10.96
CA THR A 306 17.99 38.25 10.60
C THR A 306 17.47 37.58 11.87
N ILE A 307 16.22 37.87 12.21
CA ILE A 307 15.44 37.08 13.17
C ILE A 307 14.58 36.12 12.35
N THR A 308 14.52 34.87 12.78
CA THR A 308 13.84 33.77 12.07
C THR A 308 12.80 33.16 12.99
N PHE A 309 11.62 32.86 12.45
CA PHE A 309 10.53 32.17 13.10
C PHE A 309 10.01 31.08 12.18
N ASP A 310 10.30 29.85 12.56
CA ASP A 310 10.02 28.65 11.79
C ASP A 310 8.84 27.91 12.44
N THR A 311 7.73 27.85 11.73
CA THR A 311 6.45 27.27 12.21
C THR A 311 6.30 25.77 11.89
N ASN A 312 7.28 25.15 11.23
CA ASN A 312 7.22 23.73 10.87
C ASN A 312 7.20 22.80 12.10
N VAL A 313 6.96 21.52 11.87
CA VAL A 313 7.00 20.45 12.88
C VAL A 313 8.10 19.45 12.52
N TYR A 314 8.92 19.06 13.49
CA TYR A 314 10.10 18.22 13.32
C TYR A 314 10.12 17.02 14.29
N ASP A 315 10.08 15.80 13.77
CA ASP A 315 10.43 14.58 14.52
C ASP A 315 11.88 14.15 14.20
N ASP A 316 12.84 14.94 14.68
CA ASP A 316 14.29 14.72 14.49
C ASP A 316 15.06 14.59 15.82
N GLY A 317 14.34 14.55 16.96
CA GLY A 317 14.91 14.53 18.30
C GLY A 317 15.57 15.83 18.74
N TRP A 318 15.35 16.95 18.05
CA TRP A 318 15.75 18.29 18.48
C TRP A 318 14.55 19.09 19.01
N LEU A 319 14.77 19.84 20.09
CA LEU A 319 13.75 20.63 20.78
C LEU A 319 13.99 22.13 20.61
N PRO A 320 12.95 22.95 20.40
CA PRO A 320 11.56 22.54 20.25
C PRO A 320 11.31 21.88 18.89
N GLU A 321 10.27 21.06 18.83
CA GLU A 321 9.78 20.39 17.62
C GLU A 321 9.08 21.37 16.67
N THR A 322 8.65 22.55 17.15
CA THR A 322 7.95 23.58 16.35
C THR A 322 8.11 24.98 16.97
N ASN A 323 7.73 26.03 16.24
CA ASN A 323 7.80 27.44 16.66
C ASN A 323 9.23 27.90 17.03
N VAL A 324 10.20 27.49 16.20
CA VAL A 324 11.64 27.65 16.42
C VAL A 324 12.05 29.11 16.18
N ILE A 325 12.81 29.71 17.13
CA ILE A 325 13.27 31.11 17.02
C ILE A 325 14.79 31.19 16.79
N GLY A 326 15.15 31.45 15.54
CA GLY A 326 16.53 31.67 15.10
C GLY A 326 16.97 33.13 15.14
N VAL A 327 18.29 33.35 15.23
CA VAL A 327 18.92 34.67 15.03
C VAL A 327 20.26 34.52 14.31
N SER A 328 20.59 35.45 13.41
CA SER A 328 21.82 35.37 12.59
C SER A 328 23.11 35.80 13.30
N THR A 329 23.07 36.27 14.55
CA THR A 329 24.26 36.67 15.32
C THR A 329 24.62 35.63 16.40
N GLU A 330 25.81 35.05 16.29
CA GLU A 330 26.34 34.04 17.21
C GLU A 330 27.02 34.69 18.44
N PRO A 331 26.55 34.45 19.70
CA PRO A 331 27.04 35.20 20.86
C PRO A 331 27.63 34.32 21.99
N GLY A 332 28.92 33.99 21.88
CA GLY A 332 29.76 33.63 23.04
C GLY A 332 30.06 32.14 23.24
N THR A 333 30.04 31.69 24.50
CA THR A 333 30.31 30.30 24.90
C THR A 333 29.07 29.68 25.53
N TRP A 334 28.93 28.37 25.40
CA TRP A 334 27.79 27.62 25.91
C TRP A 334 28.18 26.65 27.03
N THR A 335 27.22 26.34 27.89
CA THR A 335 27.35 25.43 29.03
C THR A 335 26.10 24.56 29.09
N ALA A 336 26.27 23.25 29.17
CA ALA A 336 25.17 22.31 29.39
C ALA A 336 24.80 22.31 30.88
N VAL A 337 23.54 22.62 31.21
CA VAL A 337 23.09 22.84 32.58
C VAL A 337 21.88 21.95 32.88
N GLY A 338 22.09 20.89 33.67
CA GLY A 338 21.04 20.03 34.18
C GLY A 338 21.30 19.47 35.57
N ASP A 339 20.45 18.55 36.03
CA ASP A 339 20.43 18.09 37.43
C ASP A 339 21.77 17.50 37.92
N TRP A 340 22.49 16.78 37.06
CA TRP A 340 23.73 16.06 37.41
C TRP A 340 24.85 16.97 37.93
N GLN A 341 24.82 18.26 37.59
CA GLN A 341 25.77 19.29 38.06
C GLN A 341 25.13 20.36 38.97
N GLY A 342 23.84 20.24 39.30
CA GLY A 342 23.18 21.11 40.27
C GLY A 342 22.86 22.54 39.78
N TRP A 343 22.52 22.68 38.50
CA TRP A 343 22.02 23.92 37.88
C TRP A 343 22.98 25.14 37.96
N ASN A 344 24.29 24.92 37.73
CA ASN A 344 25.33 25.96 37.70
C ASN A 344 25.64 26.45 36.27
N PRO A 345 25.17 27.64 35.84
CA PRO A 345 25.42 28.19 34.49
C PRO A 345 26.88 28.66 34.26
N ALA A 346 27.75 28.54 35.25
CA ALA A 346 29.15 28.94 35.20
C ALA A 346 30.12 27.77 35.45
N ASP A 347 29.66 26.51 35.30
CA ASP A 347 30.53 25.36 35.51
C ASP A 347 31.50 25.14 34.34
N PRO A 348 32.83 25.14 34.57
CA PRO A 348 33.80 24.83 33.51
C PRO A 348 33.84 23.34 33.16
N ALA A 349 33.23 22.45 33.95
CA ALA A 349 33.19 21.02 33.68
C ALA A 349 32.13 20.62 32.65
N THR A 350 31.11 21.46 32.41
CA THR A 350 30.06 21.24 31.39
C THR A 350 30.05 22.32 30.30
N ALA A 351 31.19 23.02 30.13
CA ALA A 351 31.39 23.95 29.02
C ALA A 351 31.41 23.20 27.68
N MET A 352 30.61 23.68 26.73
CA MET A 352 30.39 23.04 25.43
C MET A 352 31.45 23.46 24.41
N THR A 353 31.91 22.51 23.60
CA THR A 353 32.92 22.73 22.55
C THR A 353 32.23 23.09 21.25
N ALA A 354 32.66 24.17 20.59
CA ALA A 354 32.14 24.57 19.29
C ALA A 354 32.50 23.55 18.20
N LEU A 355 31.51 23.07 17.46
CA LEU A 355 31.66 22.25 16.26
C LEU A 355 31.82 23.12 15.00
N GLY A 356 31.20 24.30 15.02
CA GLY A 356 31.15 25.27 13.92
C GLY A 356 29.72 25.58 13.50
N GLY A 357 29.53 26.66 12.73
CA GLY A 357 28.21 27.02 12.19
C GLY A 357 27.14 27.30 13.24
N GLY A 358 27.50 27.81 14.42
CA GLY A 358 26.57 28.00 15.54
C GLY A 358 26.39 26.79 16.47
N GLN A 359 26.93 25.62 16.13
CA GLN A 359 26.71 24.38 16.89
C GLN A 359 27.78 24.13 17.95
N TYR A 360 27.36 23.69 19.14
CA TYR A 360 28.21 23.36 20.28
C TYR A 360 27.77 22.04 20.93
N GLN A 361 28.72 21.27 21.47
CA GLN A 361 28.48 19.94 22.03
C GLN A 361 29.24 19.69 23.34
N PHE A 362 28.65 18.89 24.24
CA PHE A 362 29.29 18.39 25.47
C PHE A 362 28.83 16.95 25.77
N THR A 363 29.78 16.04 26.04
CA THR A 363 29.51 14.63 26.37
C THR A 363 30.01 14.30 27.78
N THR A 364 29.21 13.56 28.55
CA THR A 364 29.54 13.11 29.91
C THR A 364 28.90 11.76 30.23
N SER A 365 29.48 11.01 31.17
CA SER A 365 28.77 9.91 31.82
C SER A 365 27.83 10.43 32.90
N ILE A 366 26.65 9.81 33.04
CA ILE A 366 25.69 10.08 34.12
C ILE A 366 25.82 8.97 35.18
N ALA A 367 25.98 9.36 36.45
CA ALA A 367 26.50 8.46 37.48
C ALA A 367 25.51 7.42 38.06
N SER A 368 24.21 7.61 37.80
CA SER A 368 23.11 6.75 38.27
C SER A 368 22.03 6.69 37.18
N PRO A 369 21.29 5.58 37.04
CA PRO A 369 20.11 5.54 36.20
C PRO A 369 18.95 6.38 36.79
N GLY A 370 18.07 6.84 35.91
CA GLY A 370 16.88 7.64 36.21
C GLY A 370 16.57 8.69 35.14
N SER A 371 15.48 9.41 35.34
CA SER A 371 15.05 10.56 34.54
C SER A 371 15.78 11.84 34.98
N TYR A 372 16.19 12.67 34.02
CA TYR A 372 17.01 13.86 34.22
C TYR A 372 16.53 15.03 33.35
N GLN A 373 16.76 16.26 33.79
CA GLN A 373 16.45 17.47 33.03
C GLN A 373 17.69 18.33 32.74
N TYR A 374 17.66 19.03 31.60
CA TYR A 374 18.70 19.98 31.19
C TYR A 374 18.17 21.17 30.38
N LYS A 375 19.02 22.18 30.17
CA LYS A 375 18.94 23.17 29.09
C LYS A 375 20.36 23.59 28.70
N ALA A 376 20.53 24.14 27.50
CA ALA A 376 21.79 24.80 27.12
C ALA A 376 21.72 26.27 27.52
N VAL A 377 22.79 26.82 28.13
CA VAL A 377 22.86 28.26 28.47
C VAL A 377 24.12 28.90 27.94
N LYS A 378 24.01 30.17 27.55
CA LYS A 378 25.14 31.06 27.31
C LYS A 378 25.87 31.30 28.64
N THR A 379 27.14 30.90 28.73
CA THR A 379 27.89 30.74 29.98
C THR A 379 27.82 31.98 30.88
N THR A 380 27.65 31.76 32.18
CA THR A 380 27.41 32.76 33.26
C THR A 380 26.06 33.48 33.24
N THR A 381 25.17 33.19 32.29
CA THR A 381 23.85 33.81 32.19
C THR A 381 22.71 32.78 32.31
N TRP A 382 21.47 33.24 32.16
CA TRP A 382 20.29 32.38 31.91
C TRP A 382 19.67 32.66 30.54
N ASP A 383 20.43 33.26 29.63
CA ASP A 383 20.09 33.31 28.21
C ASP A 383 20.26 31.88 27.67
N ALA A 384 19.14 31.22 27.36
CA ALA A 384 19.10 29.77 27.22
C ALA A 384 18.43 29.32 25.91
N ILE A 385 18.65 28.04 25.59
CA ILE A 385 17.87 27.26 24.65
C ILE A 385 17.45 25.96 25.35
N GLY A 386 16.17 25.58 25.20
CA GLY A 386 15.56 24.45 25.88
C GLY A 386 14.32 23.94 25.16
N ALA A 387 13.39 23.33 25.89
CA ALA A 387 12.18 22.72 25.33
C ALA A 387 11.16 23.72 24.73
N ASP A 388 11.26 25.00 25.06
CA ASP A 388 10.54 26.14 24.44
C ASP A 388 11.44 26.97 23.50
N GLY A 389 12.59 26.42 23.10
CA GLY A 389 13.57 27.10 22.26
C GLY A 389 14.29 28.24 22.97
N ARG A 390 14.49 29.35 22.24
CA ARG A 390 15.31 30.49 22.67
C ARG A 390 14.53 31.42 23.60
N SER A 391 14.68 31.24 24.92
CA SER A 391 14.11 32.16 25.91
C SER A 391 15.01 32.40 27.12
N VAL A 392 14.76 33.50 27.84
CA VAL A 392 15.40 33.77 29.14
C VAL A 392 14.90 32.77 30.17
N ASN A 393 15.77 31.84 30.57
CA ASN A 393 15.50 30.67 31.40
C ASN A 393 14.52 29.65 30.79
N ALA A 394 14.71 29.35 29.49
CA ALA A 394 14.06 28.27 28.73
C ALA A 394 13.65 27.02 29.52
N ASN A 395 12.49 26.47 29.20
CA ASN A 395 11.96 25.21 29.72
C ASN A 395 12.97 24.06 29.54
N THR A 396 12.89 23.08 30.43
CA THR A 396 13.86 22.00 30.48
C THR A 396 13.51 20.87 29.52
N ALA A 397 14.47 20.50 28.69
CA ALA A 397 14.44 19.24 27.95
C ALA A 397 14.73 18.08 28.92
N SER A 398 14.12 16.92 28.67
CA SER A 398 14.24 15.73 29.53
C SER A 398 14.96 14.60 28.80
N PHE A 399 15.64 13.72 29.55
CA PHE A 399 16.24 12.48 29.04
C PHE A 399 16.27 11.45 30.17
N GLU A 400 16.45 10.17 29.83
CA GLU A 400 16.57 9.08 30.81
C GLU A 400 17.88 8.31 30.62
N THR A 401 18.34 7.66 31.69
CA THR A 401 19.47 6.71 31.65
C THR A 401 19.07 5.45 32.38
N ILE A 402 19.40 4.29 31.80
CA ILE A 402 19.04 2.96 32.30
C ILE A 402 20.21 2.28 33.05
N GLU A 403 21.45 2.71 32.80
CA GLU A 403 22.64 2.19 33.47
C GLU A 403 23.47 3.25 34.21
N ALA A 404 24.24 2.81 35.21
CA ALA A 404 25.13 3.68 35.99
C ALA A 404 26.47 3.91 35.26
N GLY A 405 26.67 5.10 34.72
CA GLY A 405 27.87 5.51 33.96
C GLY A 405 27.64 5.69 32.46
N GLN A 406 26.42 5.42 31.98
CA GLN A 406 25.98 5.55 30.59
C GLN A 406 26.35 6.93 30.01
N SER A 407 26.87 6.96 28.78
CA SER A 407 27.27 8.21 28.13
C SER A 407 26.06 9.00 27.61
N VAL A 408 26.12 10.32 27.76
CA VAL A 408 25.09 11.26 27.29
C VAL A 408 25.78 12.44 26.60
N THR A 409 25.35 12.75 25.39
CA THR A 409 25.82 13.87 24.57
C THR A 409 24.73 14.92 24.48
N PHE A 410 25.07 16.16 24.82
CA PHE A 410 24.21 17.34 24.70
C PHE A 410 24.71 18.22 23.56
N THR A 411 23.83 18.56 22.63
CA THR A 411 24.12 19.42 21.48
C THR A 411 23.19 20.64 21.49
N VAL A 412 23.68 21.81 21.07
CA VAL A 412 22.90 23.03 20.90
C VAL A 412 23.25 23.70 19.57
N ASP A 413 22.23 24.16 18.84
CA ASP A 413 22.38 25.07 17.71
C ASP A 413 22.03 26.49 18.15
N ALA A 414 23.07 27.31 18.35
CA ALA A 414 22.95 28.66 18.87
C ALA A 414 22.35 29.65 17.86
N LEU A 415 22.32 29.30 16.56
CA LEU A 415 21.74 30.12 15.49
C LEU A 415 20.27 29.76 15.26
N ALA A 416 19.96 28.48 15.06
CA ALA A 416 18.57 28.00 14.89
C ALA A 416 17.75 28.16 16.17
N GLY A 417 18.35 28.01 17.36
CA GLY A 417 17.63 28.07 18.63
C GLY A 417 17.03 26.74 19.07
N ARG A 418 17.67 25.60 18.71
CA ARG A 418 17.27 24.23 19.09
C ARG A 418 18.35 23.51 19.92
N VAL A 419 17.97 22.50 20.69
CA VAL A 419 18.85 21.62 21.48
C VAL A 419 18.51 20.14 21.30
N ASN A 420 19.49 19.26 21.43
CA ASN A 420 19.31 17.81 21.32
C ASN A 420 20.12 17.08 22.40
N VAL A 421 19.63 15.91 22.83
CA VAL A 421 20.29 15.03 23.79
C VAL A 421 20.27 13.59 23.29
N GLU A 422 21.46 13.01 23.11
CA GLU A 422 21.65 11.61 22.74
C GLU A 422 22.11 10.82 23.96
N VAL A 423 21.51 9.64 24.18
CA VAL A 423 21.90 8.71 25.25
C VAL A 423 22.46 7.45 24.59
N GLU A 424 23.61 6.96 25.09
CA GLU A 424 24.30 5.78 24.58
C GLU A 424 23.42 4.53 24.70
N PHE A 425 22.98 3.99 23.55
CA PHE A 425 22.24 2.73 23.50
C PHE A 425 23.21 1.55 23.68
N ILE A 426 23.15 0.93 24.86
CA ILE A 426 23.83 -0.33 25.16
C ILE A 426 22.77 -1.44 25.00
N PRO A 427 22.79 -2.20 23.90
CA PRO A 427 21.81 -3.25 23.70
C PRO A 427 22.18 -4.50 24.53
N PRO A 428 21.21 -5.29 25.02
CA PRO A 428 21.51 -6.47 25.82
C PRO A 428 22.21 -7.55 24.98
N ILE A 429 23.07 -8.36 25.61
CA ILE A 429 23.94 -9.31 24.92
C ILE A 429 23.35 -10.72 25.08
N PRO A 430 23.12 -11.49 24.00
CA PRO A 430 22.79 -12.92 24.09
C PRO A 430 23.89 -13.72 24.82
N ASP A 431 23.49 -14.48 25.82
CA ASP A 431 24.31 -15.41 26.64
C ASP A 431 23.35 -16.49 27.17
N HIS A 432 23.87 -17.54 27.82
CA HIS A 432 23.03 -18.61 28.39
C HIS A 432 22.34 -18.16 29.70
N ASP A 433 21.25 -17.39 29.61
CA ASP A 433 20.57 -16.73 30.74
C ASP A 433 19.11 -17.17 31.05
N ASP A 434 18.69 -18.34 30.55
CA ASP A 434 17.33 -18.92 30.60
C ASP A 434 16.31 -18.16 29.69
N ASN A 435 16.73 -17.68 28.50
CA ASN A 435 15.88 -16.97 27.52
C ASN A 435 16.42 -17.10 26.07
N VAL A 436 15.64 -17.68 25.14
CA VAL A 436 16.02 -17.80 23.71
C VAL A 436 15.71 -16.52 22.91
N TRP A 437 16.69 -15.99 22.15
CA TRP A 437 16.51 -14.76 21.38
C TRP A 437 15.95 -14.97 19.97
N TRP A 438 14.64 -14.78 19.79
CA TRP A 438 13.92 -15.04 18.54
C TRP A 438 14.50 -14.35 17.29
N ASP A 439 14.97 -13.09 17.41
CA ASP A 439 15.62 -12.34 16.31
C ASP A 439 16.91 -13.02 15.78
N GLY A 440 17.56 -13.84 16.61
CA GLY A 440 18.76 -14.59 16.25
C GLY A 440 18.46 -15.84 15.43
N LEU A 441 17.22 -16.35 15.50
CA LEU A 441 16.82 -17.64 14.94
C LEU A 441 16.74 -17.60 13.40
N GLY A 442 16.75 -18.77 12.75
CA GLY A 442 16.55 -18.82 11.31
C GLY A 442 16.84 -20.13 10.60
N HIS A 443 15.96 -20.48 9.68
CA HIS A 443 16.17 -21.49 8.64
C HIS A 443 15.42 -21.10 7.38
N ASP A 444 16.14 -20.88 6.27
CA ASP A 444 15.53 -20.74 4.94
C ASP A 444 15.58 -22.08 4.20
N SER A 445 14.46 -22.81 4.18
CA SER A 445 14.38 -24.11 3.48
C SER A 445 14.52 -24.00 1.95
N ARG A 446 14.62 -22.79 1.39
CA ARG A 446 14.88 -22.50 -0.02
C ARG A 446 16.35 -22.11 -0.33
N ASP A 447 17.24 -21.99 0.66
CA ASP A 447 18.67 -21.64 0.48
C ASP A 447 19.62 -22.83 0.75
N ASP A 448 20.62 -23.03 -0.13
CA ASP A 448 21.72 -24.00 0.00
C ASP A 448 22.60 -23.76 1.26
N LEU A 449 22.54 -22.58 1.89
CA LEU A 449 23.13 -22.35 3.22
C LEU A 449 22.44 -23.18 4.30
N TYR A 450 21.12 -23.35 4.22
CA TYR A 450 20.29 -23.94 5.27
C TYR A 450 19.77 -25.34 4.92
N ARG A 451 19.62 -25.71 3.64
CA ARG A 451 19.15 -27.04 3.21
C ARG A 451 19.88 -27.54 1.98
N VAL A 452 20.57 -28.69 2.09
CA VAL A 452 21.27 -29.33 0.96
C VAL A 452 20.95 -30.84 0.90
N PRO A 453 20.47 -31.36 -0.24
CA PRO A 453 20.05 -30.62 -1.44
C PRO A 453 18.71 -29.89 -1.25
N TRP A 454 18.50 -28.84 -2.05
CA TRP A 454 17.23 -28.14 -2.17
C TRP A 454 16.09 -29.02 -2.72
N GLY A 455 14.86 -28.75 -2.29
CA GLY A 455 13.63 -29.34 -2.85
C GLY A 455 13.39 -30.80 -2.46
N ALA A 456 12.65 -31.52 -3.30
CA ALA A 456 12.35 -32.95 -3.15
C ALA A 456 13.56 -33.81 -3.57
N VAL A 457 13.75 -34.97 -2.91
CA VAL A 457 14.94 -35.82 -3.07
C VAL A 457 14.60 -37.24 -3.48
N THR A 458 15.51 -37.96 -4.13
CA THR A 458 15.29 -39.40 -4.39
C THR A 458 15.60 -40.24 -3.15
N THR A 459 15.03 -41.45 -3.07
CA THR A 459 15.53 -42.48 -2.15
C THR A 459 17.05 -42.66 -2.28
N GLY A 460 17.72 -43.05 -1.19
CA GLY A 460 19.18 -43.09 -1.11
C GLY A 460 19.87 -41.73 -0.91
N THR A 461 19.15 -40.60 -0.92
CA THR A 461 19.72 -39.26 -0.71
C THR A 461 19.58 -38.81 0.75
N PRO A 462 20.68 -38.52 1.48
CA PRO A 462 20.62 -37.85 2.77
C PRO A 462 20.39 -36.34 2.61
N VAL A 463 19.76 -35.68 3.59
CA VAL A 463 19.51 -34.23 3.58
C VAL A 463 20.19 -33.58 4.77
N MET A 464 21.08 -32.62 4.50
CA MET A 464 21.72 -31.78 5.50
C MET A 464 20.86 -30.54 5.74
N LEU A 465 20.59 -30.22 7.01
CA LEU A 465 19.88 -29.02 7.43
C LEU A 465 20.74 -28.21 8.39
N ARG A 466 20.74 -26.89 8.26
CA ARG A 466 21.30 -25.93 9.23
C ARG A 466 20.23 -25.05 9.83
N PHE A 467 20.53 -24.50 11.00
CA PHE A 467 19.73 -23.53 11.73
C PHE A 467 20.67 -22.49 12.33
N ARG A 468 20.33 -21.21 12.29
CA ARG A 468 21.10 -20.15 12.99
C ARG A 468 20.46 -19.78 14.32
N THR A 469 21.27 -19.33 15.26
CA THR A 469 20.91 -18.58 16.48
C THR A 469 21.85 -17.38 16.60
N PHE A 470 21.63 -16.44 17.53
CA PHE A 470 22.70 -15.49 17.84
C PHE A 470 23.93 -16.24 18.43
N GLN A 471 25.10 -15.61 18.38
CA GLN A 471 26.34 -16.16 18.93
C GLN A 471 26.23 -16.29 20.46
N GLY A 472 26.39 -17.49 21.01
CA GLY A 472 26.34 -17.73 22.46
C GLY A 472 24.96 -17.75 23.11
N ASP A 473 23.90 -17.49 22.34
CA ASP A 473 22.48 -17.43 22.74
C ASP A 473 21.94 -18.74 23.34
N VAL A 474 22.12 -19.87 22.66
CA VAL A 474 21.43 -21.13 23.02
C VAL A 474 22.36 -22.24 23.48
N THR A 475 21.95 -22.97 24.53
CA THR A 475 22.66 -24.20 24.96
C THR A 475 22.57 -25.36 23.97
N GLY A 476 21.56 -25.39 23.09
CA GLY A 476 21.54 -26.34 21.98
C GLY A 476 20.24 -26.42 21.18
N VAL A 477 20.36 -26.97 19.96
CA VAL A 477 19.25 -27.13 19.00
C VAL A 477 19.04 -28.61 18.66
N THR A 478 17.78 -29.03 18.55
CA THR A 478 17.38 -30.38 18.14
C THR A 478 16.45 -30.34 16.94
N LEU A 479 16.82 -31.02 15.85
CA LEU A 479 15.97 -31.24 14.69
C LEU A 479 15.01 -32.40 14.96
N ARG A 480 13.70 -32.13 14.97
CA ARG A 480 12.64 -33.16 15.00
C ARG A 480 12.24 -33.49 13.57
N VAL A 481 12.15 -34.77 13.22
CA VAL A 481 11.67 -35.24 11.91
C VAL A 481 10.66 -36.38 12.09
N TRP A 482 9.46 -36.22 11.56
CA TRP A 482 8.46 -37.28 11.38
C TRP A 482 8.55 -37.85 9.96
N SER A 483 8.38 -39.16 9.79
CA SER A 483 8.39 -39.84 8.48
C SER A 483 7.09 -40.62 8.28
N THR A 484 6.36 -40.35 7.19
CA THR A 484 5.06 -40.99 6.94
C THR A 484 5.17 -42.49 6.71
N ALA A 485 6.21 -42.97 6.02
CA ALA A 485 6.47 -44.40 5.82
C ALA A 485 6.84 -45.15 7.11
N ALA A 486 7.34 -44.45 8.14
CA ALA A 486 7.71 -45.03 9.43
C ALA A 486 6.63 -44.88 10.52
N GLU A 487 5.60 -44.06 10.28
CA GLU A 487 4.59 -43.63 11.26
C GLU A 487 5.20 -43.18 12.62
N ALA A 488 6.36 -42.52 12.57
CA ALA A 488 7.15 -42.19 13.75
C ALA A 488 8.01 -40.93 13.59
N GLN A 489 8.35 -40.29 14.72
CA GLN A 489 9.34 -39.22 14.80
C GLN A 489 10.70 -39.69 15.31
N THR A 490 11.76 -39.05 14.81
CA THR A 490 13.15 -39.15 15.28
C THR A 490 13.64 -37.76 15.68
N LEU A 491 14.46 -37.68 16.73
CA LEU A 491 15.12 -36.46 17.17
C LEU A 491 16.62 -36.56 16.86
N TYR A 492 17.16 -35.54 16.20
CA TYR A 492 18.57 -35.40 15.87
C TYR A 492 19.15 -34.18 16.59
N PRO A 493 20.01 -34.36 17.61
CA PRO A 493 20.80 -33.26 18.15
C PRO A 493 21.62 -32.61 17.03
N MET A 494 21.64 -31.29 16.97
CA MET A 494 22.42 -30.55 15.98
C MET A 494 23.82 -30.24 16.54
N GLU A 495 24.84 -30.30 15.69
CA GLU A 495 26.21 -29.92 16.05
C GLU A 495 26.45 -28.46 15.64
N LEU A 496 27.06 -27.65 16.52
CA LEU A 496 27.54 -26.32 16.16
C LEU A 496 28.73 -26.45 15.18
N VAL A 497 28.59 -25.91 13.96
CA VAL A 497 29.59 -26.09 12.87
C VAL A 497 30.28 -24.81 12.41
N ALA A 498 29.70 -23.64 12.67
CA ALA A 498 30.32 -22.35 12.39
C ALA A 498 29.77 -21.26 13.33
N THR A 499 30.55 -20.20 13.48
CA THR A 499 30.22 -18.99 14.23
C THR A 499 30.67 -17.79 13.41
N THR A 500 29.94 -16.69 13.47
CA THR A 500 30.27 -15.41 12.82
C THR A 500 30.28 -14.28 13.85
N ASP A 501 31.04 -13.22 13.60
CA ASP A 501 31.18 -12.05 14.49
C ASP A 501 30.46 -10.81 13.88
N ASP A 502 29.33 -11.02 13.21
CA ASP A 502 28.58 -10.00 12.45
C ASP A 502 27.77 -9.05 13.38
N PRO A 503 28.01 -7.72 13.38
CA PRO A 503 27.29 -6.80 14.28
C PRO A 503 25.76 -6.84 14.11
N PRO A 504 24.96 -6.80 15.20
CA PRO A 504 25.37 -6.46 16.56
C PRO A 504 26.03 -7.60 17.37
N TYR A 505 25.65 -8.87 17.16
CA TYR A 505 26.02 -9.96 18.08
C TYR A 505 26.71 -11.17 17.44
N GLY A 506 26.65 -11.33 16.11
CA GLY A 506 27.10 -12.55 15.43
C GLY A 506 26.08 -13.69 15.47
N TYR A 507 26.31 -14.71 14.64
CA TYR A 507 25.44 -15.89 14.52
C TYR A 507 26.20 -17.21 14.70
N ASP A 508 25.62 -18.12 15.47
CA ASP A 508 26.02 -19.52 15.60
C ASP A 508 25.18 -20.41 14.67
N TYR A 509 25.84 -21.27 13.89
CA TYR A 509 25.22 -22.15 12.90
C TYR A 509 25.28 -23.61 13.34
N TRP A 510 24.12 -24.13 13.69
CA TRP A 510 23.88 -25.52 14.07
C TRP A 510 23.58 -26.36 12.82
N GLN A 511 23.98 -27.63 12.78
CA GLN A 511 23.77 -28.53 11.64
C GLN A 511 23.41 -29.95 12.06
N ALA A 512 22.48 -30.56 11.34
CA ALA A 512 22.21 -32.00 11.37
C ALA A 512 22.16 -32.59 9.96
N THR A 513 22.11 -33.92 9.85
CA THR A 513 21.89 -34.62 8.58
C THR A 513 20.89 -35.73 8.79
N ILE A 514 19.75 -35.60 8.12
CA ILE A 514 18.73 -36.65 8.01
C ILE A 514 19.34 -37.78 7.16
N PRO A 515 19.39 -39.02 7.66
CA PRO A 515 19.85 -40.16 6.88
C PRO A 515 19.06 -40.36 5.60
N ALA A 516 19.70 -40.93 4.59
CA ALA A 516 19.03 -41.39 3.39
C ALA A 516 17.87 -42.34 3.74
N GLN A 517 16.70 -42.12 3.14
CA GLN A 517 15.56 -43.03 3.27
C GLN A 517 15.65 -44.11 2.17
N ASP A 518 15.38 -45.36 2.54
CA ASP A 518 15.45 -46.52 1.63
C ASP A 518 14.18 -46.69 0.76
N GLU A 519 13.05 -46.11 1.17
CA GLU A 519 11.74 -46.18 0.51
C GLU A 519 11.11 -44.77 0.41
N PRO A 520 10.19 -44.52 -0.55
CA PRO A 520 9.50 -43.22 -0.68
C PRO A 520 8.70 -42.85 0.57
N THR A 521 8.79 -41.59 0.99
CA THR A 521 8.16 -41.08 2.22
C THR A 521 8.03 -39.56 2.16
N ILE A 522 7.18 -38.98 3.00
CA ILE A 522 7.15 -37.54 3.26
C ILE A 522 7.77 -37.33 4.64
N LEU A 523 8.78 -36.46 4.72
CA LEU A 523 9.42 -36.06 5.95
C LEU A 523 8.91 -34.69 6.38
N TRP A 524 8.49 -34.58 7.64
CA TRP A 524 7.96 -33.38 8.26
C TRP A 524 8.90 -32.96 9.39
N TYR A 525 9.57 -31.81 9.25
CA TYR A 525 10.64 -31.40 10.16
C TYR A 525 10.47 -30.00 10.76
N ARG A 526 11.13 -29.79 11.89
CA ARG A 526 11.20 -28.51 12.60
C ARG A 526 12.38 -28.49 13.56
N PHE A 527 12.69 -27.32 14.10
CA PHE A 527 13.72 -27.13 15.11
C PHE A 527 13.10 -26.94 16.49
N ILE A 528 13.75 -27.51 17.50
CA ILE A 528 13.44 -27.29 18.91
C ILE A 528 14.69 -26.69 19.55
N VAL A 529 14.60 -25.43 19.96
CA VAL A 529 15.67 -24.55 20.42
C VAL A 529 15.62 -24.50 21.95
N ARG A 530 16.76 -24.43 22.64
CA ARG A 530 16.80 -24.35 24.10
C ARG A 530 17.93 -23.49 24.61
N ASP A 531 17.60 -22.58 25.52
CA ASP A 531 18.55 -22.07 26.50
C ASP A 531 18.13 -22.43 27.93
N GLY A 532 19.06 -23.02 28.69
CA GLY A 532 18.83 -23.41 30.09
C GLY A 532 17.59 -24.29 30.32
N SER A 533 16.52 -23.66 30.78
CA SER A 533 15.19 -24.22 31.07
C SER A 533 14.07 -23.74 30.12
N ASP A 534 14.40 -22.87 29.17
CA ASP A 534 13.56 -22.38 28.10
C ASP A 534 13.56 -23.34 26.89
N GLU A 535 12.45 -23.48 26.18
CA GLU A 535 12.30 -24.43 25.06
C GLU A 535 11.31 -23.95 24.00
N ASP A 536 11.84 -23.41 22.90
CA ASP A 536 11.08 -22.86 21.77
C ASP A 536 11.07 -23.77 20.54
N PHE A 537 10.17 -23.46 19.62
CA PHE A 537 10.03 -24.12 18.33
C PHE A 537 10.30 -23.15 17.18
N TYR A 538 10.90 -23.64 16.10
CA TYR A 538 10.96 -22.91 14.83
C TYR A 538 10.50 -23.82 13.70
N GLU A 539 9.41 -23.42 13.07
CA GLU A 539 8.61 -24.21 12.13
C GLU A 539 8.39 -23.43 10.82
N ASP A 540 7.71 -24.01 9.83
CA ASP A 540 7.29 -23.31 8.60
C ASP A 540 6.26 -22.21 8.93
N ASP A 541 6.00 -21.29 8.01
CA ASP A 541 5.00 -20.23 8.19
C ASP A 541 3.54 -20.73 8.00
N ASP A 542 2.56 -19.82 8.06
CA ASP A 542 1.15 -20.15 7.85
C ASP A 542 0.75 -20.30 6.36
N LEU A 543 1.68 -20.09 5.43
CA LEU A 543 1.52 -20.35 4.00
C LEU A 543 1.88 -21.80 3.64
N PHE A 544 2.69 -22.48 4.46
CA PHE A 544 3.18 -23.86 4.27
C PHE A 544 3.89 -24.06 2.91
N ASP A 545 4.54 -23.02 2.38
CA ASP A 545 5.19 -23.04 1.06
C ASP A 545 6.73 -23.17 1.13
N GLY A 546 7.30 -23.07 2.33
CA GLY A 546 8.73 -23.14 2.62
C GLY A 546 9.46 -21.82 2.34
N GLY A 547 10.75 -21.78 2.67
CA GLY A 547 11.50 -20.54 2.80
C GLY A 547 11.88 -20.32 4.25
N TRP A 548 11.85 -19.06 4.69
CA TRP A 548 12.02 -18.70 6.10
C TRP A 548 10.85 -19.21 6.94
N GLY A 549 11.17 -19.67 8.15
CA GLY A 549 10.17 -20.07 9.14
C GLY A 549 9.91 -19.02 10.22
N THR A 550 9.08 -19.42 11.18
CA THR A 550 8.61 -18.57 12.28
C THR A 550 8.92 -19.24 13.64
N PRO A 551 9.35 -18.47 14.66
CA PRO A 551 9.50 -18.95 16.04
C PRO A 551 8.17 -18.97 16.82
N TYR A 552 8.04 -19.88 17.79
CA TYR A 552 6.85 -20.06 18.63
C TYR A 552 7.21 -20.61 20.03
N ASP A 553 6.59 -20.07 21.10
CA ASP A 553 6.69 -20.64 22.47
C ASP A 553 6.10 -22.08 22.52
N ASP A 554 4.93 -22.24 21.90
CA ASP A 554 4.15 -23.47 21.88
C ASP A 554 3.96 -23.92 20.42
N SER A 555 4.45 -25.12 20.11
CA SER A 555 4.50 -25.68 18.74
C SER A 555 3.12 -25.75 18.05
N PRO A 556 2.88 -25.10 16.88
CA PRO A 556 1.66 -25.28 16.10
C PRO A 556 1.60 -26.61 15.30
N ASP A 557 2.74 -27.28 15.07
CA ASP A 557 2.96 -28.35 14.07
C ASP A 557 2.84 -27.88 12.61
N SER A 558 3.27 -26.63 12.34
CA SER A 558 3.59 -26.12 11.00
C SER A 558 4.90 -26.71 10.48
N SER A 559 5.09 -28.02 10.55
CA SER A 559 6.38 -28.65 10.19
C SER A 559 6.72 -28.46 8.70
N PHE A 560 7.96 -28.07 8.38
CA PHE A 560 8.49 -28.01 7.01
C PHE A 560 8.47 -29.38 6.30
N GLN A 561 8.24 -29.40 4.98
CA GLN A 561 8.14 -30.63 4.19
C GLN A 561 9.41 -31.00 3.37
N ILE A 562 9.70 -32.31 3.28
CA ILE A 562 10.60 -32.92 2.28
C ILE A 562 9.93 -34.15 1.67
N ASP A 563 9.66 -34.11 0.37
CA ASP A 563 9.23 -35.30 -0.38
C ASP A 563 10.43 -36.17 -0.74
N VAL A 564 10.34 -37.47 -0.46
CA VAL A 564 11.28 -38.49 -0.92
C VAL A 564 10.60 -39.40 -1.94
N TYR A 565 11.13 -39.43 -3.17
CA TYR A 565 10.52 -40.11 -4.32
C TYR A 565 11.44 -41.15 -4.99
N GLU A 566 10.89 -41.97 -5.88
CA GLU A 566 11.67 -43.03 -6.56
C GLU A 566 12.65 -42.47 -7.61
N PRO A 567 13.88 -43.00 -7.74
CA PRO A 567 14.91 -42.45 -8.64
C PRO A 567 14.59 -42.51 -10.14
N ASP A 568 13.54 -43.22 -10.56
CA ASP A 568 13.06 -43.31 -11.95
C ASP A 568 11.73 -42.56 -12.21
N PHE A 569 11.22 -41.79 -11.23
CA PHE A 569 10.10 -40.89 -11.41
C PHE A 569 10.52 -39.62 -12.18
N GLU A 570 10.03 -39.48 -13.42
CA GLU A 570 10.32 -38.32 -14.28
C GLU A 570 9.12 -37.35 -14.36
N THR A 571 9.35 -36.08 -14.01
CA THR A 571 8.45 -34.97 -14.42
C THR A 571 9.00 -34.25 -15.67
N PRO A 572 8.15 -33.77 -16.60
CA PRO A 572 8.63 -33.20 -17.86
C PRO A 572 9.46 -31.92 -17.69
N ASP A 573 10.69 -31.88 -18.19
CA ASP A 573 11.63 -30.75 -18.00
C ASP A 573 11.09 -29.39 -18.47
N TRP A 574 10.24 -29.38 -19.50
CA TRP A 574 9.61 -28.15 -19.99
C TRP A 574 8.60 -27.57 -18.98
N MET A 575 7.98 -28.41 -18.15
CA MET A 575 7.00 -28.00 -17.13
C MET A 575 7.70 -27.38 -15.91
N LYS A 576 8.88 -27.90 -15.53
CA LYS A 576 9.74 -27.37 -14.45
C LYS A 576 10.17 -25.91 -14.68
N ASN A 577 10.07 -25.44 -15.92
CA ASN A 577 10.46 -24.10 -16.37
C ASN A 577 9.29 -23.39 -17.09
N ALA A 578 8.05 -23.78 -16.82
CA ALA A 578 6.88 -23.27 -17.54
C ALA A 578 6.27 -22.02 -16.88
N VAL A 579 6.12 -20.96 -17.67
CA VAL A 579 5.18 -19.86 -17.37
C VAL A 579 3.83 -20.29 -17.91
N VAL A 580 2.95 -20.72 -17.00
CA VAL A 580 1.61 -21.27 -17.33
C VAL A 580 0.57 -20.16 -17.31
N TYR A 581 -0.12 -19.94 -18.43
CA TYR A 581 -1.23 -19.00 -18.53
C TYR A 581 -2.55 -19.76 -18.65
N GLN A 582 -3.45 -19.60 -17.68
CA GLN A 582 -4.78 -20.20 -17.71
C GLN A 582 -5.72 -19.44 -18.65
N ILE A 583 -6.51 -20.16 -19.45
CA ILE A 583 -7.51 -19.61 -20.36
C ILE A 583 -8.87 -20.28 -20.12
N PHE A 584 -9.81 -19.49 -19.60
CA PHE A 584 -11.24 -19.78 -19.70
C PHE A 584 -11.73 -19.31 -21.09
N PRO A 585 -12.06 -20.21 -22.05
CA PRO A 585 -12.08 -19.82 -23.46
C PRO A 585 -13.15 -18.78 -23.82
N ASP A 586 -14.36 -18.89 -23.27
CA ASP A 586 -15.48 -17.97 -23.52
C ASP A 586 -15.18 -16.52 -23.13
N ARG A 587 -14.34 -16.32 -22.10
CA ARG A 587 -14.05 -15.01 -21.49
C ARG A 587 -12.70 -14.41 -21.91
N PHE A 588 -11.92 -15.10 -22.76
CA PHE A 588 -10.62 -14.63 -23.20
C PHE A 588 -10.65 -13.79 -24.49
N ASN A 589 -11.19 -14.33 -25.59
CA ASN A 589 -11.28 -13.57 -26.85
C ASN A 589 -12.28 -14.14 -27.86
N ASN A 590 -13.23 -13.33 -28.35
CA ASN A 590 -14.13 -13.70 -29.45
C ASN A 590 -13.41 -13.61 -30.81
N GLY A 591 -13.14 -14.77 -31.42
CA GLY A 591 -12.49 -14.89 -32.72
C GLY A 591 -13.46 -14.98 -33.90
N ARG A 592 -14.73 -15.31 -33.67
CA ARG A 592 -15.73 -15.71 -34.68
C ARG A 592 -17.18 -15.39 -34.24
N ARG A 593 -17.53 -14.10 -34.22
CA ARG A 593 -18.88 -13.49 -33.99
C ARG A 593 -20.14 -14.10 -34.67
N TRP A 594 -20.04 -15.23 -35.37
CA TRP A 594 -21.12 -15.98 -36.00
C TRP A 594 -21.29 -17.42 -35.48
N SER A 595 -20.30 -17.95 -34.73
CA SER A 595 -20.46 -19.14 -33.89
C SER A 595 -20.89 -18.81 -32.45
N ASP A 596 -20.97 -17.52 -32.09
CA ASP A 596 -21.65 -17.08 -30.87
C ASP A 596 -23.07 -17.69 -30.76
N PRO A 597 -23.52 -18.06 -29.54
CA PRO A 597 -24.83 -18.67 -29.33
C PRO A 597 -26.00 -17.77 -29.73
N ARG A 598 -27.13 -18.43 -29.98
CA ARG A 598 -28.38 -17.84 -30.45
C ARG A 598 -29.54 -18.37 -29.60
N PRO A 599 -30.62 -17.60 -29.40
CA PRO A 599 -31.83 -18.07 -28.70
C PRO A 599 -32.56 -19.26 -29.36
N SER A 600 -32.05 -19.79 -30.48
CA SER A 600 -32.52 -20.98 -31.19
C SER A 600 -31.72 -22.25 -30.90
N ASP A 601 -30.61 -22.12 -30.17
CA ASP A 601 -29.63 -23.19 -29.99
C ASP A 601 -30.01 -24.06 -28.76
N PRO A 602 -29.42 -25.26 -28.57
CA PRO A 602 -29.88 -26.21 -27.57
C PRO A 602 -29.85 -25.68 -26.13
N THR A 603 -30.87 -26.07 -25.35
CA THR A 603 -31.05 -25.66 -23.95
C THR A 603 -30.06 -26.31 -22.98
N VAL A 604 -29.59 -25.52 -22.02
CA VAL A 604 -28.75 -25.92 -20.87
C VAL A 604 -29.68 -26.38 -19.75
N TYR A 605 -29.76 -27.69 -19.50
CA TYR A 605 -30.70 -28.28 -18.52
C TYR A 605 -32.12 -27.67 -18.64
N GLU A 606 -32.67 -27.75 -19.85
CA GLU A 606 -33.95 -27.17 -20.31
C GLU A 606 -34.05 -25.63 -20.32
N ASN A 607 -33.07 -24.89 -19.80
CA ASN A 607 -33.01 -23.43 -19.84
C ASN A 607 -32.44 -22.89 -21.17
N PRO A 608 -32.90 -21.72 -21.67
CA PRO A 608 -32.40 -21.11 -22.90
C PRO A 608 -30.98 -20.55 -22.72
N VAL A 609 -30.13 -20.66 -23.75
CA VAL A 609 -28.80 -20.01 -23.75
C VAL A 609 -28.93 -18.48 -23.82
N ILE A 610 -28.10 -17.80 -23.03
CA ILE A 610 -28.00 -16.34 -22.95
C ILE A 610 -26.69 -15.91 -23.64
N LYS A 611 -26.76 -14.83 -24.43
CA LYS A 611 -25.57 -14.22 -25.02
C LYS A 611 -25.33 -12.84 -24.41
N GLN A 612 -24.19 -12.68 -23.76
CA GLN A 612 -23.76 -11.45 -23.11
C GLN A 612 -22.86 -10.58 -24.01
N SER A 613 -22.78 -9.29 -23.69
CA SER A 613 -21.93 -8.31 -24.36
C SER A 613 -20.66 -8.04 -23.56
N TRP A 614 -19.51 -8.19 -24.22
CA TRP A 614 -18.18 -7.89 -23.68
C TRP A 614 -18.11 -6.46 -23.11
N ASN A 615 -17.53 -6.31 -21.91
CA ASN A 615 -17.39 -5.04 -21.17
C ASN A 615 -18.71 -4.24 -20.98
N LYS A 616 -19.85 -4.94 -20.81
CA LYS A 616 -21.14 -4.29 -20.54
C LYS A 616 -22.06 -5.15 -19.69
N ASP A 617 -22.22 -6.42 -20.05
CA ASP A 617 -23.12 -7.34 -19.34
C ASP A 617 -22.29 -8.21 -18.39
N LEU A 618 -22.76 -8.39 -17.15
CA LEU A 618 -22.09 -9.22 -16.14
C LEU A 618 -22.45 -10.71 -16.28
N PRO A 619 -21.66 -11.64 -15.70
CA PRO A 619 -21.99 -13.06 -15.70
C PRO A 619 -23.31 -13.36 -14.95
N GLU A 620 -23.91 -14.51 -15.26
CA GLU A 620 -25.06 -15.01 -14.50
C GLU A 620 -24.69 -15.27 -13.04
N GLY A 621 -25.52 -14.83 -12.10
CA GLY A 621 -25.28 -14.98 -10.66
C GLY A 621 -24.15 -14.11 -10.08
N TYR A 622 -23.67 -13.07 -10.80
CA TYR A 622 -22.57 -12.21 -10.33
C TYR A 622 -22.81 -11.59 -8.94
N CYS A 623 -24.06 -11.38 -8.55
CA CYS A 623 -24.42 -10.81 -7.25
C CYS A 623 -23.98 -11.68 -6.05
N ARG A 624 -23.55 -12.93 -6.26
CA ARG A 624 -23.00 -13.81 -5.22
C ARG A 624 -21.57 -13.46 -4.78
N ALA A 625 -20.91 -12.56 -5.50
CA ALA A 625 -19.57 -12.06 -5.16
C ALA A 625 -19.57 -10.87 -4.19
N TYR A 626 -20.75 -10.42 -3.73
CA TYR A 626 -20.92 -9.21 -2.91
C TYR A 626 -21.70 -9.53 -1.64
N GLU A 627 -21.13 -9.21 -0.48
CA GLU A 627 -21.84 -9.37 0.79
C GLU A 627 -23.05 -8.41 0.88
N GLY A 628 -24.07 -8.82 1.65
CA GLY A 628 -25.31 -8.05 1.79
C GLY A 628 -26.27 -8.07 0.59
N VAL A 629 -25.86 -8.59 -0.58
CA VAL A 629 -26.70 -8.61 -1.78
C VAL A 629 -27.54 -9.89 -1.89
N THR A 630 -28.87 -9.77 -1.79
CA THR A 630 -29.80 -10.87 -2.06
C THR A 630 -29.79 -11.22 -3.56
N CYS A 631 -29.18 -12.36 -3.91
CA CYS A 631 -29.01 -12.80 -5.30
C CYS A 631 -30.03 -13.89 -5.68
N ASP A 632 -31.23 -13.46 -6.09
CA ASP A 632 -32.35 -14.33 -6.53
C ASP A 632 -32.04 -15.17 -7.79
N GLU A 633 -30.89 -14.97 -8.43
CA GLU A 633 -30.43 -15.71 -9.60
C GLU A 633 -29.45 -16.83 -9.21
N GLU A 634 -29.84 -18.08 -9.48
CA GLU A 634 -28.93 -19.24 -9.45
C GLU A 634 -28.08 -19.27 -10.74
N PRO A 635 -26.75 -19.40 -10.66
CA PRO A 635 -25.90 -19.54 -11.85
C PRO A 635 -26.14 -20.91 -12.51
N MET A 636 -26.75 -20.90 -13.69
CA MET A 636 -27.06 -22.11 -14.48
C MET A 636 -25.99 -22.42 -15.53
N GLY A 637 -24.95 -21.58 -15.60
CA GLY A 637 -23.85 -21.70 -16.56
C GLY A 637 -24.31 -21.51 -18.01
N ARG A 638 -25.42 -20.80 -18.25
CA ARG A 638 -26.03 -20.66 -19.59
C ARG A 638 -25.69 -19.35 -20.31
N ASP A 639 -24.84 -18.51 -19.73
CA ASP A 639 -24.40 -17.21 -20.26
C ASP A 639 -23.06 -17.29 -21.01
N PHE A 640 -23.01 -16.77 -22.23
CA PHE A 640 -21.84 -16.86 -23.11
C PHE A 640 -21.47 -15.51 -23.73
N PHE A 641 -20.18 -15.20 -23.73
CA PHE A 641 -19.60 -13.97 -24.31
C PHE A 641 -19.01 -14.24 -25.71
N GLY A 642 -18.90 -15.51 -26.12
CA GLY A 642 -18.51 -15.95 -27.46
C GLY A 642 -17.00 -16.04 -27.67
N GLY A 643 -16.22 -16.21 -26.60
CA GLY A 643 -14.79 -16.48 -26.73
C GLY A 643 -14.50 -17.85 -27.37
N ASP A 644 -13.48 -17.94 -28.21
CA ASP A 644 -13.24 -19.16 -29.01
C ASP A 644 -11.76 -19.44 -29.30
N LEU A 645 -11.46 -20.67 -29.74
CA LEU A 645 -10.08 -21.12 -30.01
C LEU A 645 -9.37 -20.31 -31.12
N ARG A 646 -10.09 -19.62 -32.01
CA ARG A 646 -9.49 -18.67 -32.96
C ARG A 646 -9.24 -17.30 -32.36
N GLY A 647 -10.00 -16.88 -31.34
CA GLY A 647 -9.65 -15.75 -30.50
C GLY A 647 -8.29 -15.96 -29.84
N VAL A 648 -8.09 -17.14 -29.23
CA VAL A 648 -6.80 -17.53 -28.68
C VAL A 648 -5.70 -17.54 -29.77
N ILE A 649 -5.96 -18.10 -30.96
CA ILE A 649 -4.99 -18.05 -32.08
C ILE A 649 -4.61 -16.62 -32.50
N ARG A 650 -5.51 -15.63 -32.39
CA ARG A 650 -5.22 -14.21 -32.66
C ARG A 650 -4.39 -13.54 -31.56
N LYS A 651 -4.32 -14.16 -30.37
CA LYS A 651 -3.66 -13.64 -29.17
C LYS A 651 -2.40 -14.43 -28.79
N LEU A 652 -2.02 -15.45 -29.57
CA LEU A 652 -0.76 -16.19 -29.37
C LEU A 652 0.49 -15.31 -29.47
N ASP A 653 0.45 -14.22 -30.24
CA ASP A 653 1.55 -13.24 -30.30
C ASP A 653 1.66 -12.48 -28.96
N TYR A 654 0.54 -12.00 -28.42
CA TYR A 654 0.48 -11.35 -27.09
C TYR A 654 0.94 -12.27 -25.94
N LEU A 655 0.66 -13.58 -26.02
CA LEU A 655 1.13 -14.55 -25.02
C LEU A 655 2.64 -14.82 -25.14
N GLU A 656 3.19 -14.81 -26.36
CA GLU A 656 4.63 -14.90 -26.62
C GLU A 656 5.37 -13.63 -26.16
N ASP A 657 4.80 -12.45 -26.42
CA ASP A 657 5.31 -11.16 -25.93
C ASP A 657 5.31 -11.07 -24.38
N LEU A 658 4.36 -11.74 -23.71
CA LEU A 658 4.27 -11.86 -22.25
C LEU A 658 5.23 -12.91 -21.65
N GLY A 659 5.93 -13.69 -22.49
CA GLY A 659 6.84 -14.76 -22.04
C GLY A 659 6.17 -16.07 -21.62
N VAL A 660 4.88 -16.26 -21.95
CA VAL A 660 4.15 -17.51 -21.65
C VAL A 660 4.77 -18.68 -22.42
N THR A 661 5.02 -19.80 -21.74
CA THR A 661 5.55 -21.03 -22.37
C THR A 661 4.58 -22.21 -22.28
N ALA A 662 3.49 -22.11 -21.54
CA ALA A 662 2.38 -23.07 -21.57
C ALA A 662 1.01 -22.38 -21.44
N ILE A 663 0.03 -22.84 -22.22
CA ILE A 663 -1.39 -22.52 -22.01
C ILE A 663 -2.04 -23.69 -21.30
N TYR A 664 -2.74 -23.42 -20.19
CA TYR A 664 -3.69 -24.33 -19.57
C TYR A 664 -5.11 -23.89 -19.95
N PHE A 665 -5.88 -24.77 -20.59
CA PHE A 665 -7.29 -24.54 -20.86
C PHE A 665 -8.17 -25.17 -19.79
N ASN A 666 -9.14 -24.41 -19.28
CA ASN A 666 -10.38 -24.97 -18.73
C ASN A 666 -11.12 -25.80 -19.82
N PRO A 667 -12.14 -26.61 -19.49
CA PRO A 667 -12.63 -27.64 -20.41
C PRO A 667 -13.07 -27.07 -21.77
N ILE A 668 -12.75 -27.79 -22.86
CA ILE A 668 -13.02 -27.36 -24.25
C ILE A 668 -13.89 -28.36 -25.05
N PHE A 669 -14.39 -29.40 -24.40
CA PHE A 669 -15.15 -30.47 -25.05
C PHE A 669 -16.65 -30.17 -25.03
N LYS A 670 -17.42 -30.74 -25.99
CA LYS A 670 -18.85 -30.44 -26.11
C LYS A 670 -19.56 -30.66 -24.77
N ALA A 671 -20.21 -29.62 -24.28
CA ALA A 671 -21.06 -29.59 -23.08
C ALA A 671 -22.18 -28.55 -23.28
N PRO A 672 -23.22 -28.50 -22.43
CA PRO A 672 -24.28 -27.51 -22.58
C PRO A 672 -23.97 -26.18 -21.86
N SER A 673 -23.21 -26.19 -20.76
CA SER A 673 -22.84 -24.98 -20.00
C SER A 673 -21.80 -24.09 -20.72
N ASN A 674 -21.37 -23.01 -20.06
CA ASN A 674 -20.26 -22.15 -20.46
C ASN A 674 -18.89 -22.60 -19.89
N HIS A 675 -18.89 -23.38 -18.81
CA HIS A 675 -17.69 -23.88 -18.13
C HIS A 675 -17.26 -25.28 -18.60
N LEU A 676 -18.16 -26.00 -19.28
CA LEU A 676 -17.95 -27.27 -19.97
C LEU A 676 -17.45 -28.48 -19.13
N TYR A 677 -17.33 -28.34 -17.81
CA TYR A 677 -17.04 -29.46 -16.89
C TYR A 677 -18.08 -30.59 -17.00
N ASP A 678 -19.33 -30.24 -17.26
CA ASP A 678 -20.41 -31.13 -17.66
C ASP A 678 -20.21 -31.66 -19.10
N THR A 679 -19.13 -32.42 -19.33
CA THR A 679 -18.79 -32.93 -20.65
C THR A 679 -19.82 -33.94 -21.16
N THR A 680 -20.37 -33.65 -22.34
CA THR A 680 -21.30 -34.54 -23.06
C THR A 680 -20.61 -35.40 -24.11
N ASN A 681 -19.48 -34.95 -24.70
CA ASN A 681 -18.72 -35.70 -25.69
C ASN A 681 -17.23 -35.29 -25.74
N TYR A 682 -16.39 -36.00 -24.98
CA TYR A 682 -14.92 -35.85 -24.94
C TYR A 682 -14.17 -35.91 -26.27
N TYR A 683 -14.77 -36.41 -27.37
CA TYR A 683 -14.12 -36.51 -28.68
C TYR A 683 -14.50 -35.36 -29.63
N ARG A 684 -15.16 -34.31 -29.13
CA ARG A 684 -15.54 -33.12 -29.89
C ARG A 684 -15.16 -31.87 -29.11
N ILE A 685 -14.52 -30.91 -29.80
CA ILE A 685 -14.51 -29.50 -29.36
C ILE A 685 -15.95 -29.00 -29.34
N ASP A 686 -16.29 -28.14 -28.39
CA ASP A 686 -17.61 -27.52 -28.33
C ASP A 686 -17.91 -26.65 -29.58
N PRO A 687 -19.14 -26.68 -30.14
CA PRO A 687 -19.50 -25.86 -31.32
C PRO A 687 -19.28 -24.35 -31.17
N TYR A 688 -19.42 -23.78 -29.96
CA TYR A 688 -19.17 -22.35 -29.74
C TYR A 688 -17.66 -22.05 -29.80
N PHE A 689 -16.82 -22.89 -29.17
CA PHE A 689 -15.36 -22.74 -29.16
C PHE A 689 -14.70 -23.16 -30.49
N GLY A 690 -15.37 -23.97 -31.31
CA GLY A 690 -15.06 -24.15 -32.73
C GLY A 690 -15.02 -25.60 -33.21
N THR A 691 -13.84 -26.08 -33.60
CA THR A 691 -13.67 -27.41 -34.20
C THR A 691 -12.33 -28.05 -33.86
N ILE A 692 -12.21 -29.38 -34.01
CA ILE A 692 -10.93 -30.11 -33.91
C ILE A 692 -9.88 -29.55 -34.90
N GLY A 693 -10.30 -29.08 -36.08
CA GLY A 693 -9.42 -28.44 -37.06
C GLY A 693 -8.96 -27.03 -36.68
N ASP A 694 -9.63 -26.40 -35.71
CA ASP A 694 -9.22 -25.15 -35.08
C ASP A 694 -8.32 -25.43 -33.87
N TYR A 695 -8.61 -26.46 -33.06
CA TYR A 695 -7.70 -26.93 -32.00
C TYR A 695 -6.32 -27.37 -32.54
N VAL A 696 -6.28 -28.25 -33.54
CA VAL A 696 -5.01 -28.70 -34.17
C VAL A 696 -4.26 -27.53 -34.83
N ARG A 697 -4.99 -26.47 -35.24
CA ARG A 697 -4.38 -25.22 -35.71
C ARG A 697 -3.77 -24.42 -34.56
N LEU A 698 -4.45 -24.33 -33.42
CA LEU A 698 -3.98 -23.66 -32.21
C LEU A 698 -2.68 -24.28 -31.73
N VAL A 699 -2.68 -25.58 -31.42
CA VAL A 699 -1.50 -26.33 -30.97
C VAL A 699 -0.31 -26.13 -31.91
N ARG A 700 -0.54 -26.19 -33.23
CA ARG A 700 0.53 -26.00 -34.23
C ARG A 700 1.05 -24.56 -34.35
N GLN A 701 0.30 -23.56 -33.88
CA GLN A 701 0.73 -22.16 -33.87
C GLN A 701 1.32 -21.76 -32.51
N ALA A 702 0.83 -22.34 -31.41
CA ALA A 702 1.41 -22.25 -30.08
C ALA A 702 2.82 -22.87 -30.07
N ARG A 703 2.96 -24.12 -30.52
CA ARG A 703 4.25 -24.84 -30.57
C ARG A 703 5.35 -24.15 -31.41
N LYS A 704 4.99 -23.23 -32.32
CA LYS A 704 5.98 -22.43 -33.07
C LYS A 704 6.65 -21.34 -32.24
N ARG A 705 6.01 -20.95 -31.14
CA ARG A 705 6.37 -19.89 -30.19
C ARG A 705 6.96 -20.46 -28.89
N GLY A 706 7.32 -21.74 -28.89
CA GLY A 706 7.61 -22.49 -27.68
C GLY A 706 6.40 -22.85 -26.81
N ILE A 707 5.19 -22.36 -27.11
CA ILE A 707 4.02 -22.52 -26.23
C ILE A 707 3.45 -23.96 -26.27
N HIS A 708 3.44 -24.61 -25.10
CA HIS A 708 2.78 -25.88 -24.82
C HIS A 708 1.26 -25.71 -24.58
N VAL A 709 0.48 -26.79 -24.68
CA VAL A 709 -0.99 -26.75 -24.48
C VAL A 709 -1.44 -27.89 -23.57
N ILE A 710 -1.87 -27.55 -22.36
CA ILE A 710 -2.47 -28.43 -21.35
C ILE A 710 -4.00 -28.34 -21.47
N LEU A 711 -4.70 -29.45 -21.31
CA LEU A 711 -6.16 -29.53 -21.34
C LEU A 711 -6.74 -29.91 -19.98
N ASP A 712 -7.96 -29.46 -19.69
CA ASP A 712 -8.72 -29.91 -18.52
C ASP A 712 -9.29 -31.32 -18.71
N GLY A 713 -8.95 -32.22 -17.78
CA GLY A 713 -9.23 -33.65 -17.80
C GLY A 713 -10.35 -34.00 -16.84
N VAL A 714 -11.58 -33.67 -17.21
CA VAL A 714 -12.78 -33.88 -16.38
C VAL A 714 -13.21 -35.35 -16.44
N PHE A 715 -12.49 -36.19 -15.69
CA PHE A 715 -12.62 -37.65 -15.73
C PHE A 715 -13.33 -38.24 -14.51
N ASN A 716 -13.73 -37.42 -13.53
CA ASN A 716 -14.49 -37.87 -12.37
C ASN A 716 -15.98 -38.11 -12.70
N HIS A 717 -16.59 -37.19 -13.45
CA HIS A 717 -18.02 -37.15 -13.76
C HIS A 717 -18.28 -36.79 -15.23
N THR A 718 -19.53 -36.88 -15.66
CA THR A 718 -20.01 -36.43 -16.99
C THR A 718 -21.26 -35.56 -16.82
N SER A 719 -21.71 -34.85 -17.87
CA SER A 719 -23.08 -34.30 -17.85
C SER A 719 -24.15 -35.38 -17.75
N SER A 720 -25.27 -35.07 -17.12
CA SER A 720 -26.50 -35.86 -17.27
C SER A 720 -27.11 -35.76 -18.69
N ASP A 721 -26.77 -34.74 -19.50
CA ASP A 721 -27.01 -34.65 -20.95
C ASP A 721 -25.88 -35.28 -21.80
N SER A 722 -25.04 -36.14 -21.20
CA SER A 722 -24.00 -36.86 -21.94
C SER A 722 -24.59 -38.02 -22.76
N LEU A 723 -23.86 -38.43 -23.81
CA LEU A 723 -24.28 -39.58 -24.65
C LEU A 723 -24.25 -40.95 -23.92
N TYR A 724 -23.75 -40.96 -22.68
CA TYR A 724 -23.62 -42.13 -21.82
C TYR A 724 -24.75 -42.19 -20.78
N PHE A 725 -25.18 -41.03 -20.24
CA PHE A 725 -26.24 -40.93 -19.24
C PHE A 725 -27.63 -40.65 -19.88
N ASP A 726 -27.68 -39.70 -20.82
CA ASP A 726 -28.83 -39.22 -21.61
C ASP A 726 -30.16 -38.98 -20.87
N ARG A 727 -30.13 -38.17 -19.80
CA ARG A 727 -31.30 -37.80 -18.98
C ARG A 727 -32.45 -37.18 -19.78
N TYR A 728 -32.14 -36.55 -20.92
CA TYR A 728 -33.08 -35.79 -21.75
C TYR A 728 -33.39 -36.46 -23.11
N SER A 729 -33.00 -37.73 -23.29
CA SER A 729 -33.22 -38.52 -24.53
C SER A 729 -32.82 -37.79 -25.83
N ARG A 730 -31.68 -37.09 -25.83
CA ARG A 730 -31.22 -36.27 -26.98
C ARG A 730 -30.41 -37.06 -28.01
N TYR A 731 -29.88 -38.23 -27.67
CA TYR A 731 -28.99 -38.99 -28.54
C TYR A 731 -29.73 -40.18 -29.21
N ARG A 732 -28.95 -41.10 -29.80
CA ARG A 732 -29.45 -42.35 -30.40
C ARG A 732 -28.80 -43.59 -29.77
N THR A 733 -28.04 -43.36 -28.72
CA THR A 733 -27.38 -44.32 -27.85
C THR A 733 -28.22 -44.37 -26.57
N LEU A 734 -28.58 -45.56 -26.12
CA LEU A 734 -29.41 -45.74 -24.92
C LEU A 734 -28.61 -45.34 -23.68
N GLY A 735 -29.00 -44.26 -23.01
CA GLY A 735 -28.33 -43.73 -21.83
C GLY A 735 -28.61 -44.54 -20.55
N ALA A 736 -27.73 -44.44 -19.56
CA ALA A 736 -27.86 -45.10 -18.26
C ALA A 736 -29.12 -44.66 -17.49
N TYR A 737 -29.54 -43.40 -17.63
CA TYR A 737 -30.79 -42.88 -17.06
C TYR A 737 -32.02 -43.39 -17.83
N GLU A 738 -31.90 -43.61 -19.15
CA GLU A 738 -33.00 -44.11 -19.98
C GLU A 738 -33.32 -45.59 -19.75
N SER A 739 -32.31 -46.42 -19.43
CA SER A 739 -32.50 -47.85 -19.21
C SER A 739 -31.38 -48.55 -18.45
N GLN A 740 -31.76 -49.50 -17.59
CA GLN A 740 -30.84 -50.47 -16.97
C GLN A 740 -30.27 -51.49 -17.98
N ASP A 741 -30.86 -51.61 -19.19
CA ASP A 741 -30.27 -52.37 -20.32
C ASP A 741 -29.23 -51.54 -21.11
N SER A 742 -28.88 -50.33 -20.65
CA SER A 742 -27.86 -49.48 -21.28
C SER A 742 -26.45 -50.11 -21.20
N PRO A 743 -25.64 -50.06 -22.28
CA PRO A 743 -24.23 -50.46 -22.23
C PRO A 743 -23.36 -49.50 -21.40
N PHE A 744 -23.94 -48.46 -20.81
CA PHE A 744 -23.29 -47.51 -19.92
C PHE A 744 -23.88 -47.53 -18.49
N TYR A 745 -24.80 -48.46 -18.17
CA TYR A 745 -25.44 -48.50 -16.85
C TYR A 745 -24.43 -48.61 -15.70
N ASP A 746 -23.53 -49.60 -15.78
CA ASP A 746 -22.47 -49.83 -14.77
C ASP A 746 -21.38 -48.74 -14.76
N TRP A 747 -21.41 -47.76 -15.68
CA TRP A 747 -20.51 -46.60 -15.64
C TRP A 747 -20.92 -45.59 -14.54
N TYR A 748 -22.09 -45.76 -13.92
CA TYR A 748 -22.64 -44.89 -12.89
C TYR A 748 -23.18 -45.70 -11.70
N THR A 749 -23.26 -45.09 -10.52
CA THR A 749 -23.86 -45.73 -9.33
C THR A 749 -25.24 -45.14 -9.08
N PHE A 750 -26.30 -45.93 -9.25
CA PHE A 750 -27.66 -45.57 -8.85
C PHE A 750 -28.00 -46.13 -7.46
N ASN A 751 -28.59 -45.29 -6.61
CA ASN A 751 -29.15 -45.69 -5.31
C ASN A 751 -30.62 -46.12 -5.48
N GLU A 752 -31.42 -45.30 -6.19
CA GLU A 752 -32.76 -45.64 -6.66
C GLU A 752 -32.93 -45.13 -8.11
N TRP A 753 -32.85 -46.05 -9.08
CA TRP A 753 -32.90 -45.71 -10.51
C TRP A 753 -34.30 -45.23 -10.95
N PRO A 754 -34.42 -44.16 -11.77
CA PRO A 754 -33.33 -43.45 -12.44
C PRO A 754 -32.85 -42.18 -11.71
N ASP A 755 -33.58 -41.69 -10.70
CA ASP A 755 -33.46 -40.31 -10.21
C ASP A 755 -32.48 -40.11 -9.04
N ASP A 756 -32.14 -41.14 -8.26
CA ASP A 756 -31.15 -41.08 -7.19
C ASP A 756 -29.87 -41.84 -7.58
N TYR A 757 -28.77 -41.09 -7.75
CA TYR A 757 -27.47 -41.58 -8.20
C TYR A 757 -26.31 -40.74 -7.62
N ASN A 758 -25.14 -41.38 -7.56
CA ASN A 758 -23.91 -40.72 -7.15
C ASN A 758 -23.56 -39.58 -8.12
N SER A 759 -23.57 -38.35 -7.60
CA SER A 759 -23.39 -37.11 -8.33
C SER A 759 -22.39 -36.23 -7.59
N TRP A 760 -21.56 -35.49 -8.34
CA TRP A 760 -20.45 -34.74 -7.74
C TRP A 760 -21.02 -33.64 -6.84
N TRP A 761 -20.71 -33.71 -5.53
CA TRP A 761 -21.24 -32.81 -4.49
C TRP A 761 -22.78 -32.68 -4.48
N GLY A 762 -23.51 -33.67 -5.02
CA GLY A 762 -24.97 -33.65 -5.12
C GLY A 762 -25.54 -32.89 -6.33
N PHE A 763 -24.69 -32.36 -7.23
CA PHE A 763 -25.14 -31.72 -8.47
C PHE A 763 -25.66 -32.76 -9.47
N ASP A 764 -26.98 -32.87 -9.63
CA ASP A 764 -27.63 -33.86 -10.53
C ASP A 764 -27.33 -33.65 -12.04
N SER A 765 -26.71 -32.52 -12.38
CA SER A 765 -26.09 -32.26 -13.68
C SER A 765 -24.79 -33.04 -13.90
N LEU A 766 -24.15 -33.55 -12.85
CA LEU A 766 -22.80 -34.14 -12.83
C LEU A 766 -22.74 -35.58 -12.24
N PRO A 767 -23.44 -36.58 -12.83
CA PRO A 767 -23.30 -37.99 -12.44
C PRO A 767 -21.85 -38.49 -12.50
N VAL A 768 -21.40 -39.11 -11.40
CA VAL A 768 -20.03 -39.57 -11.18
C VAL A 768 -19.78 -40.91 -11.87
N LEU A 769 -18.66 -40.99 -12.60
CA LEU A 769 -18.19 -42.20 -13.25
C LEU A 769 -17.62 -43.20 -12.26
N THR A 770 -17.99 -44.47 -12.39
CA THR A 770 -17.39 -45.59 -11.66
C THR A 770 -15.98 -45.89 -12.17
N GLU A 771 -15.14 -46.49 -11.32
CA GLU A 771 -13.75 -46.82 -11.67
C GLU A 771 -13.59 -48.17 -12.38
N ILE A 772 -14.66 -48.73 -12.96
CA ILE A 772 -14.59 -50.05 -13.62
C ILE A 772 -13.62 -50.03 -14.81
N GLN A 773 -13.07 -51.20 -15.16
CA GLN A 773 -12.07 -51.32 -16.23
C GLN A 773 -12.55 -50.73 -17.57
N GLU A 774 -13.85 -50.71 -17.85
CA GLU A 774 -14.39 -50.13 -19.09
C GLU A 774 -14.27 -48.60 -19.14
N VAL A 775 -14.48 -47.92 -18.00
CA VAL A 775 -14.32 -46.47 -17.86
C VAL A 775 -12.83 -46.13 -17.85
N ARG A 776 -11.99 -46.89 -17.12
CA ARG A 776 -10.51 -46.78 -17.18
C ARG A 776 -10.00 -46.92 -18.62
N ASP A 777 -10.49 -47.92 -19.35
CA ASP A 777 -10.20 -48.16 -20.77
C ASP A 777 -10.65 -47.01 -21.68
N PHE A 778 -11.79 -46.39 -21.38
CA PHE A 778 -12.37 -45.27 -22.11
C PHE A 778 -11.60 -43.95 -21.89
N VAL A 779 -11.14 -43.67 -20.66
CA VAL A 779 -10.38 -42.48 -20.31
C VAL A 779 -8.91 -42.60 -20.74
N TYR A 780 -8.18 -43.63 -20.29
CA TYR A 780 -6.72 -43.76 -20.52
C TYR A 780 -6.26 -45.12 -21.07
N GLY A 781 -6.95 -46.23 -20.77
CA GLY A 781 -6.42 -47.58 -20.99
C GLY A 781 -6.28 -47.99 -22.47
N ARG A 782 -7.23 -47.64 -23.33
CA ARG A 782 -7.22 -48.05 -24.76
C ARG A 782 -6.40 -47.11 -25.65
N ASN A 783 -5.90 -47.62 -26.77
CA ASN A 783 -5.14 -46.83 -27.77
C ASN A 783 -5.95 -45.69 -28.44
N ARG A 784 -7.27 -45.64 -28.23
CA ARG A 784 -8.19 -44.57 -28.67
C ARG A 784 -8.96 -43.89 -27.52
N SER A 785 -8.49 -44.06 -26.28
CA SER A 785 -9.09 -43.44 -25.10
C SER A 785 -9.03 -41.90 -25.17
N VAL A 786 -9.81 -41.21 -24.33
CA VAL A 786 -9.88 -39.73 -24.30
C VAL A 786 -8.49 -39.11 -24.12
N ALA A 787 -7.78 -39.49 -23.05
CA ALA A 787 -6.46 -38.96 -22.72
C ALA A 787 -5.47 -39.12 -23.88
N ARG A 788 -5.40 -40.33 -24.44
CA ARG A 788 -4.47 -40.70 -25.53
C ARG A 788 -4.90 -40.18 -26.89
N TRP A 789 -6.16 -39.78 -27.09
CA TRP A 789 -6.64 -39.17 -28.32
C TRP A 789 -6.13 -37.72 -28.44
N TRP A 790 -6.29 -36.89 -27.41
CA TRP A 790 -5.87 -35.49 -27.46
C TRP A 790 -4.35 -35.30 -27.41
N LEU A 791 -3.62 -36.13 -26.65
CA LEU A 791 -2.15 -36.17 -26.70
C LEU A 791 -1.64 -36.43 -28.14
N LYS A 792 -2.31 -37.28 -28.92
CA LYS A 792 -1.98 -37.53 -30.34
C LYS A 792 -2.38 -36.39 -31.29
N LEU A 793 -3.33 -35.55 -30.89
CA LEU A 793 -3.65 -34.30 -31.59
C LEU A 793 -2.73 -33.14 -31.16
N GLY A 794 -1.89 -33.37 -30.14
CA GLY A 794 -0.77 -32.51 -29.75
C GLY A 794 -0.94 -31.76 -28.42
N ALA A 795 -1.87 -32.17 -27.56
CA ALA A 795 -1.81 -31.76 -26.14
C ALA A 795 -0.46 -32.16 -25.53
N ALA A 796 0.08 -31.30 -24.66
CA ALA A 796 1.35 -31.51 -23.95
C ALA A 796 1.16 -32.21 -22.60
N GLY A 797 -0.04 -32.14 -22.02
CA GLY A 797 -0.40 -32.74 -20.75
C GLY A 797 -1.89 -32.52 -20.43
N TRP A 798 -2.29 -32.94 -19.23
CA TRP A 798 -3.63 -32.75 -18.69
C TRP A 798 -3.54 -32.13 -17.30
N ARG A 799 -4.37 -31.13 -17.01
CA ARG A 799 -4.78 -30.79 -15.64
C ARG A 799 -5.90 -31.76 -15.30
N LEU A 800 -5.86 -32.39 -14.13
CA LEU A 800 -6.87 -33.40 -13.75
C LEU A 800 -7.90 -32.72 -12.85
N ASP A 801 -9.14 -32.65 -13.31
CA ASP A 801 -10.20 -32.03 -12.53
C ASP A 801 -10.65 -32.94 -11.38
N VAL A 802 -10.85 -32.33 -10.21
CA VAL A 802 -11.27 -32.98 -8.96
C VAL A 802 -10.57 -34.32 -8.70
N ALA A 803 -9.26 -34.37 -8.96
CA ALA A 803 -8.46 -35.58 -8.92
C ALA A 803 -8.46 -36.35 -7.57
N PRO A 804 -8.56 -35.69 -6.39
CA PRO A 804 -8.70 -36.40 -5.11
C PRO A 804 -9.99 -37.21 -4.94
N ASP A 805 -11.04 -36.94 -5.73
CA ASP A 805 -12.31 -37.67 -5.68
C ASP A 805 -12.26 -39.03 -6.43
N LYS A 806 -11.07 -39.42 -6.90
CA LYS A 806 -10.75 -40.71 -7.51
C LYS A 806 -9.63 -41.39 -6.74
N SER A 807 -9.65 -42.73 -6.69
CA SER A 807 -8.69 -43.51 -5.91
C SER A 807 -7.25 -43.33 -6.40
N HIS A 808 -6.27 -43.51 -5.52
CA HIS A 808 -4.86 -43.58 -5.94
C HIS A 808 -4.57 -44.77 -6.89
N GLU A 809 -5.42 -45.80 -6.93
CA GLU A 809 -5.30 -46.89 -7.91
C GLU A 809 -5.82 -46.47 -9.30
N TRP A 810 -6.63 -45.40 -9.40
CA TRP A 810 -7.17 -44.91 -10.67
C TRP A 810 -6.17 -44.08 -11.50
N TRP A 811 -5.17 -43.46 -10.86
CA TRP A 811 -4.18 -42.60 -11.51
C TRP A 811 -2.91 -43.35 -11.96
#